data_AF-A0A5S3YSG2-F1
#
_entry.id   AF-A0A5S3YSG2-F1
#
_cell.length_a   1.000
_cell.length_b   1.000
_cell.length_c   1.000
_cell.angle_alpha   90.00
_cell.angle_beta   90.00
_cell.angle_gamma   90.00
#
_symmetry.space_group_name_H-M   'P 1'
#
loop_
_entity.id
_entity.type
_entity.pdbx_description
1 polymer ?
#
loop_
_entity_poly.entity_id
_entity_poly.type
_entity_poly.pdbx_seq_one_letter_code
_entity_poly.pdbx_strand_id
1 'polypeptide(L)'
;MTYRKSLLATSILAATLGLTGCGGSSSNDVTPEPDTNNAPTAIVLEQGEVKENVTERQEVGTLTATDADSGDSHTFTTSSENFEIEGNKLYVKEGVALDFETAAKVMVSVTTSDGTAEFTADVEVTITDVNEAPSEAAIADQKSVTENSAVNVVLGTLSATDPDAEDTVTFSTETAGFTVDGDKLTATKPVDYEQNKTVDVTVVTTDKAGLKTEKVFTITVEDEMDYDFLSKNPGDETSSNVYYSGQIARHVLIKELTGYIKSDAIKTDVTNGTVKLNNYYKVGEYKDNTNDDGSYKEGVGFVDKAAAGALYSEIWEANPLSISAATDAKQTLLTDVSGSHKDLYGKIAGSDYKGQMKDWNLENALAGWSGLDAANTTPRGLVDELFSQLETNIETFNAGTLTAPNGKEITKHYVTASGVDLQQLIEKFLFGAVSFSQGTDDYLDDSTEGKGLLSGHDKTDIDEKGYTKVEHQWDEGYGYFGAARNYLSYTDNEIAGKVEEDTDTDRVAFNGKQDTNADGKFDLTSEFNWGNSTNAAKRDRKITESGKGTDLTKEAFEAFFKGRKLLNDTAGTALTTEQAAELLGYANQARMAWEQSIVATVIHYINDTNNDLDVIKTGDYTQDKFNDLGKHWAEMKGFALNMQFNPVSPFNKDDTMKAKFVELHNYMGNAPVLTDAAAITAYQAELVKARDILRDAYTWKGADGTVLSGADLNELVANW
;
A
#
# COMPACT_ATOMS: atom_id res chain seq x y z
N MET A 1 -3.05 60.33 -0.76
CA MET A 1 -2.00 61.25 -1.26
C MET A 1 -1.75 60.90 -2.72
N THR A 2 -1.79 61.75 -3.74
CA THR A 2 -2.03 63.19 -3.89
C THR A 2 -2.40 63.38 -5.38
N TYR A 3 -3.28 64.35 -5.64
CA TYR A 3 -3.85 64.71 -6.94
C TYR A 3 -2.88 65.26 -8.01
N ARG A 4 -3.29 65.09 -9.28
CA ARG A 4 -3.15 65.96 -10.49
C ARG A 4 -1.74 66.32 -11.00
N LYS A 5 -1.55 66.25 -12.33
CA LYS A 5 -1.75 67.38 -13.27
C LYS A 5 -1.36 67.02 -14.70
N SER A 6 -2.23 67.44 -15.62
CA SER A 6 -1.98 67.63 -17.05
C SER A 6 -0.81 68.58 -17.32
N LEU A 7 -0.07 68.37 -18.40
CA LEU A 7 0.65 69.44 -19.07
C LEU A 7 0.66 69.23 -20.59
N LEU A 8 -0.11 70.09 -21.27
CA LEU A 8 0.18 70.53 -22.63
C LEU A 8 1.58 71.15 -22.67
N ALA A 9 2.32 70.89 -23.75
CA ALA A 9 3.46 71.72 -24.16
C ALA A 9 3.29 72.11 -25.64
N THR A 10 2.69 73.29 -25.82
CA THR A 10 2.71 74.11 -27.03
C THR A 10 4.12 74.63 -27.26
N SER A 11 4.63 74.60 -28.50
CA SER A 11 5.78 75.42 -28.89
C SER A 11 5.35 76.47 -29.91
N ILE A 12 5.43 77.71 -29.45
CA ILE A 12 5.20 78.98 -30.15
C ILE A 12 6.51 79.38 -30.82
N LEU A 13 6.47 79.80 -32.08
CA LEU A 13 7.46 80.71 -32.63
C LEU A 13 6.74 81.91 -33.26
N ALA A 14 6.93 83.07 -32.62
CA ALA A 14 6.44 84.36 -33.06
C ALA A 14 7.60 85.38 -33.05
N ALA A 15 7.46 86.41 -33.90
CA ALA A 15 8.11 87.73 -33.90
C ALA A 15 9.39 87.88 -34.79
N THR A 16 9.66 88.96 -35.54
CA THR A 16 8.95 90.23 -35.85
C THR A 16 9.76 91.07 -36.87
N LEU A 17 9.05 91.85 -37.71
CA LEU A 17 9.27 93.24 -38.20
C LEU A 17 10.48 93.67 -39.07
N GLY A 18 10.16 94.37 -40.17
CA GLY A 18 11.03 95.34 -40.84
C GLY A 18 10.47 95.90 -42.16
N LEU A 19 9.58 96.89 -42.10
CA LEU A 19 9.17 97.74 -43.24
C LEU A 19 10.29 98.73 -43.61
N THR A 20 10.61 98.89 -44.91
CA THR A 20 10.41 100.12 -45.72
C THR A 20 11.17 100.03 -47.05
N GLY A 21 10.48 100.40 -48.14
CA GLY A 21 11.06 100.56 -49.47
C GLY A 21 10.00 101.06 -50.46
N CYS A 22 9.93 102.37 -50.62
CA CYS A 22 8.99 103.11 -51.46
C CYS A 22 9.31 102.99 -52.95
N GLY A 23 8.27 102.94 -53.81
CA GLY A 23 8.24 103.73 -55.03
C GLY A 23 8.03 103.00 -56.37
N GLY A 24 6.88 103.30 -57.00
CA GLY A 24 6.70 103.35 -58.47
C GLY A 24 6.08 102.10 -59.10
N SER A 25 4.76 101.94 -59.14
CA SER A 25 3.80 102.60 -60.06
C SER A 25 3.90 102.13 -61.52
N SER A 26 3.06 101.17 -61.91
CA SER A 26 2.24 101.26 -63.12
C SER A 26 1.20 100.13 -63.15
N SER A 27 -0.06 100.56 -63.22
CA SER A 27 -1.27 99.87 -63.69
C SER A 27 -1.09 98.49 -64.33
N ASN A 28 -1.91 97.52 -63.90
CA ASN A 28 -3.00 97.02 -64.75
C ASN A 28 -4.00 96.18 -63.95
N ASP A 29 -5.25 96.45 -64.29
CA ASP A 29 -6.49 95.73 -64.01
C ASP A 29 -6.34 94.22 -64.26
N VAL A 30 -6.57 93.39 -63.22
CA VAL A 30 -6.74 91.94 -63.35
C VAL A 30 -7.97 91.55 -62.52
N THR A 31 -8.93 90.99 -63.25
CA THR A 31 -10.08 90.19 -62.80
C THR A 31 -9.75 89.27 -61.62
N PRO A 32 -10.69 88.99 -60.68
CA PRO A 32 -10.42 87.97 -59.65
C PRO A 32 -10.13 86.64 -60.37
N GLU A 33 -8.93 86.10 -60.16
CA GLU A 33 -8.57 84.76 -60.62
C GLU A 33 -9.56 83.77 -60.00
N PRO A 34 -9.97 82.70 -60.74
CA PRO A 34 -10.76 81.63 -60.14
C PRO A 34 -9.99 81.09 -58.94
N ASP A 35 -10.68 80.93 -57.81
CA ASP A 35 -10.11 80.26 -56.64
C ASP A 35 -9.57 78.90 -57.10
N THR A 36 -8.25 78.73 -57.05
CA THR A 36 -7.61 77.50 -57.51
C THR A 36 -7.72 76.47 -56.41
N ASN A 37 -8.55 75.44 -56.63
CA ASN A 37 -8.77 74.34 -55.70
C ASN A 37 -7.46 73.83 -55.07
N ASN A 38 -7.45 73.70 -53.75
CA ASN A 38 -6.41 73.13 -52.94
C ASN A 38 -6.79 71.68 -52.62
N ALA A 39 -5.85 70.75 -52.78
CA ALA A 39 -6.13 69.35 -52.42
C ALA A 39 -6.27 69.22 -50.90
N PRO A 40 -7.05 68.23 -50.41
CA PRO A 40 -7.10 67.92 -48.98
C PRO A 40 -5.69 67.65 -48.43
N THR A 41 -5.43 68.10 -47.20
CA THR A 41 -4.06 68.06 -46.62
C THR A 41 -3.92 67.12 -45.44
N ALA A 42 -5.03 66.66 -44.87
CA ALA A 42 -5.03 65.72 -43.75
C ALA A 42 -6.32 64.91 -43.71
N ILE A 43 -6.23 63.68 -43.20
CA ILE A 43 -7.35 62.83 -42.81
C ILE A 43 -7.23 62.59 -41.30
N VAL A 44 -8.33 62.73 -40.57
CA VAL A 44 -8.42 62.43 -39.14
C VAL A 44 -9.53 61.42 -38.90
N LEU A 45 -9.20 60.34 -38.19
CA LEU A 45 -10.17 59.36 -37.69
C LEU A 45 -10.53 59.72 -36.25
N GLU A 46 -11.79 60.07 -36.01
CA GLU A 46 -12.35 60.27 -34.66
C GLU A 46 -12.90 58.94 -34.13
N GLN A 47 -12.59 58.63 -32.86
CA GLN A 47 -13.05 57.41 -32.14
C GLN A 47 -12.47 56.08 -32.64
N GLY A 48 -11.28 56.06 -33.26
CA GLY A 48 -10.64 54.90 -33.92
C GLY A 48 -10.26 53.69 -33.06
N GLU A 49 -11.20 53.17 -32.26
CA GLU A 49 -11.06 52.01 -31.39
C GLU A 49 -12.10 50.94 -31.72
N VAL A 50 -11.68 49.68 -31.72
CA VAL A 50 -12.50 48.51 -32.04
C VAL A 50 -12.18 47.36 -31.11
N LYS A 51 -13.18 46.53 -30.79
CA LYS A 51 -12.95 45.31 -30.00
C LYS A 51 -12.46 44.19 -30.90
N GLU A 52 -11.50 43.43 -30.42
CA GLU A 52 -11.08 42.20 -31.08
C GLU A 52 -12.18 41.12 -31.06
N ASN A 53 -11.97 40.04 -31.82
CA ASN A 53 -12.81 38.84 -31.85
C ASN A 53 -14.31 39.07 -32.17
N VAL A 54 -14.67 40.28 -32.62
CA VAL A 54 -16.00 40.60 -33.14
C VAL A 54 -16.06 40.28 -34.62
N THR A 55 -16.90 39.31 -35.00
CA THR A 55 -17.12 38.89 -36.39
C THR A 55 -18.26 39.64 -37.08
N GLU A 56 -19.12 40.30 -36.30
CA GLU A 56 -20.12 41.22 -36.82
C GLU A 56 -19.46 42.50 -37.32
N ARG A 57 -20.08 43.15 -38.32
CA ARG A 57 -19.60 44.44 -38.83
C ARG A 57 -19.51 45.47 -37.70
N GLN A 58 -18.32 46.06 -37.49
CA GLN A 58 -18.06 46.99 -36.39
C GLN A 58 -17.69 48.39 -36.89
N GLU A 59 -18.34 49.42 -36.36
CA GLU A 59 -17.97 50.82 -36.63
C GLU A 59 -16.66 51.15 -35.92
N VAL A 60 -15.66 51.63 -36.66
CA VAL A 60 -14.36 52.03 -36.14
C VAL A 60 -14.36 53.50 -35.75
N GLY A 61 -15.03 54.36 -36.52
CA GLY A 61 -15.01 55.80 -36.24
C GLY A 61 -15.38 56.64 -37.45
N THR A 62 -15.35 57.96 -37.26
CA THR A 62 -15.73 58.94 -38.29
C THR A 62 -14.49 59.61 -38.87
N LEU A 63 -14.41 59.65 -40.20
CA LEU A 63 -13.36 60.30 -40.97
C LEU A 63 -13.72 61.76 -41.25
N THR A 64 -12.75 62.64 -41.05
CA THR A 64 -12.79 64.05 -41.44
C THR A 64 -11.56 64.41 -42.25
N ALA A 65 -11.69 65.39 -43.14
CA ALA A 65 -10.57 65.90 -43.93
C ALA A 65 -10.35 67.38 -43.64
N THR A 66 -9.09 67.82 -43.74
CA THR A 66 -8.73 69.25 -43.66
C THR A 66 -8.46 69.79 -45.05
N ASP A 67 -9.26 70.77 -45.45
CA ASP A 67 -9.13 71.47 -46.72
C ASP A 67 -9.08 72.99 -46.51
N ALA A 68 -8.33 73.69 -47.35
CA ALA A 68 -8.21 75.15 -47.31
C ALA A 68 -9.44 75.82 -47.96
N ASP A 69 -10.15 75.12 -48.85
CA ASP A 69 -11.30 75.63 -49.56
C ASP A 69 -12.59 75.53 -48.73
N SER A 70 -13.19 76.69 -48.42
CA SER A 70 -14.35 76.76 -47.54
C SER A 70 -15.64 76.34 -48.26
N GLY A 71 -16.20 75.18 -47.88
CA GLY A 71 -17.48 74.68 -48.39
C GLY A 71 -17.39 73.37 -49.14
N ASP A 72 -16.19 72.80 -49.27
CA ASP A 72 -15.95 71.54 -49.95
C ASP A 72 -16.57 70.35 -49.20
N SER A 73 -17.01 69.37 -49.99
CA SER A 73 -17.54 68.10 -49.50
C SER A 73 -16.54 66.99 -49.78
N HIS A 74 -16.22 66.19 -48.77
CA HIS A 74 -15.24 65.13 -48.90
C HIS A 74 -15.89 63.75 -49.00
N THR A 75 -15.38 62.93 -49.91
CA THR A 75 -15.68 61.49 -50.01
C THR A 75 -14.47 60.69 -49.54
N PHE A 76 -14.70 59.48 -49.02
CA PHE A 76 -13.65 58.63 -48.46
C PHE A 76 -13.70 57.23 -49.06
N THR A 77 -12.54 56.66 -49.36
CA THR A 77 -12.38 55.28 -49.85
C THR A 77 -11.17 54.63 -49.19
N THR A 78 -11.14 53.30 -49.15
CA THR A 78 -9.99 52.54 -48.63
C THR A 78 -9.66 51.38 -49.57
N SER A 79 -8.38 51.05 -49.69
CA SER A 79 -7.89 49.86 -50.39
C SER A 79 -7.72 48.65 -49.48
N SER A 80 -8.14 48.73 -48.21
CA SER A 80 -7.95 47.67 -47.23
C SER A 80 -8.82 46.44 -47.50
N GLU A 81 -8.23 45.25 -47.33
CA GLU A 81 -8.95 43.98 -47.44
C GLU A 81 -9.89 43.76 -46.26
N ASN A 82 -9.54 44.27 -45.07
CA ASN A 82 -10.25 44.02 -43.81
C ASN A 82 -11.26 45.12 -43.43
N PHE A 83 -11.15 46.30 -44.04
CA PHE A 83 -11.95 47.48 -43.70
C PHE A 83 -12.76 47.99 -44.89
N GLU A 84 -13.88 48.63 -44.60
CA GLU A 84 -14.73 49.29 -45.59
C GLU A 84 -15.19 50.66 -45.09
N ILE A 85 -15.62 51.52 -46.01
CA ILE A 85 -16.10 52.87 -45.69
C ILE A 85 -17.52 53.03 -46.22
N GLU A 86 -18.41 53.50 -45.36
CA GLU A 86 -19.78 53.88 -45.71
C GLU A 86 -20.02 55.35 -45.34
N GLY A 87 -20.17 56.19 -46.36
CA GLY A 87 -20.21 57.65 -46.18
C GLY A 87 -18.86 58.18 -45.71
N ASN A 88 -18.82 58.71 -44.49
CA ASN A 88 -17.59 59.16 -43.82
C ASN A 88 -17.25 58.31 -42.59
N LYS A 89 -17.80 57.10 -42.47
CA LYS A 89 -17.51 56.19 -41.35
C LYS A 89 -16.70 55.00 -41.83
N LEU A 90 -15.67 54.66 -41.06
CA LEU A 90 -14.83 53.48 -41.27
C LEU A 90 -15.41 52.30 -40.49
N TYR A 91 -15.44 51.11 -41.10
CA TYR A 91 -15.93 49.87 -40.50
C TYR A 91 -14.92 48.73 -40.69
N VAL A 92 -14.87 47.80 -39.74
CA VAL A 92 -14.35 46.44 -39.97
C VAL A 92 -15.43 45.66 -40.72
N LYS A 93 -15.04 44.92 -41.77
CA LYS A 93 -15.98 44.14 -42.58
C LYS A 93 -16.61 43.00 -41.79
N GLU A 94 -17.84 42.64 -42.13
CA GLU A 94 -18.48 41.43 -41.62
C GLU A 94 -17.64 40.18 -41.98
N GLY A 95 -17.46 39.29 -41.00
CA GLY A 95 -16.66 38.08 -41.13
C GLY A 95 -15.16 38.27 -40.91
N VAL A 96 -14.69 39.50 -40.65
CA VAL A 96 -13.30 39.79 -40.25
C VAL A 96 -13.24 39.98 -38.74
N ALA A 97 -12.48 39.14 -38.05
CA ALA A 97 -12.12 39.32 -36.66
C ALA A 97 -10.68 39.83 -36.57
N LEU A 98 -10.48 40.95 -35.88
CA LEU A 98 -9.15 41.43 -35.50
C LEU A 98 -8.72 40.71 -34.21
N ASP A 99 -7.42 40.61 -33.99
CA ASP A 99 -6.76 39.87 -32.89
C ASP A 99 -5.70 40.79 -32.28
N PHE A 100 -5.86 41.12 -31.00
CA PHE A 100 -5.01 42.05 -30.26
C PHE A 100 -3.62 41.45 -30.01
N GLU A 101 -3.54 40.16 -29.65
CA GLU A 101 -2.29 39.43 -29.39
C GLU A 101 -1.42 39.39 -30.64
N THR A 102 -2.03 39.32 -31.83
CA THR A 102 -1.32 39.45 -33.11
C THR A 102 -0.85 40.89 -33.34
N ALA A 103 -1.72 41.88 -33.16
CA ALA A 103 -1.35 43.30 -33.27
C ALA A 103 -2.37 44.23 -32.57
N ALA A 104 -1.92 44.97 -31.55
CA ALA A 104 -2.75 45.97 -30.86
C ALA A 104 -3.20 47.17 -31.74
N LYS A 105 -2.62 47.33 -32.93
CA LYS A 105 -2.90 48.45 -33.85
C LYS A 105 -2.80 48.04 -35.30
N VAL A 106 -3.70 48.56 -36.13
CA VAL A 106 -3.70 48.35 -37.58
C VAL A 106 -3.71 49.70 -38.30
N MET A 107 -2.83 49.86 -39.27
CA MET A 107 -2.81 51.04 -40.14
C MET A 107 -3.74 50.80 -41.35
N VAL A 108 -4.70 51.70 -41.56
CA VAL A 108 -5.67 51.61 -42.66
C VAL A 108 -5.41 52.74 -43.64
N SER A 109 -5.07 52.39 -44.89
CA SER A 109 -4.90 53.40 -45.93
C SER A 109 -6.25 53.95 -46.38
N VAL A 110 -6.44 55.25 -46.22
CA VAL A 110 -7.67 55.97 -46.57
C VAL A 110 -7.33 57.07 -47.57
N THR A 111 -8.11 57.15 -48.64
CA THR A 111 -8.05 58.22 -49.63
C THR A 111 -9.28 59.11 -49.47
N THR A 112 -9.08 60.42 -49.32
CA THR A 112 -10.13 61.43 -49.36
C THR A 112 -10.08 62.22 -50.67
N SER A 113 -11.25 62.60 -51.19
CA SER A 113 -11.38 63.45 -52.37
C SER A 113 -12.41 64.56 -52.16
N ASP A 114 -12.04 65.79 -52.56
CA ASP A 114 -12.93 66.96 -52.66
C ASP A 114 -13.77 66.97 -53.96
N GLY A 115 -13.55 65.99 -54.85
CA GLY A 115 -14.16 65.89 -56.18
C GLY A 115 -13.26 66.32 -57.35
N THR A 116 -12.11 66.94 -57.08
CA THR A 116 -11.12 67.36 -58.09
C THR A 116 -9.69 66.90 -57.80
N ALA A 117 -9.32 66.73 -56.53
CA ALA A 117 -8.04 66.23 -56.07
C ALA A 117 -8.21 65.12 -55.02
N GLU A 118 -7.14 64.37 -54.76
CA GLU A 118 -7.11 63.26 -53.81
C GLU A 118 -5.91 63.37 -52.86
N PHE A 119 -6.11 62.92 -51.63
CA PHE A 119 -5.06 62.77 -50.63
C PHE A 119 -5.20 61.42 -49.94
N THR A 120 -4.10 60.67 -49.86
CA THR A 120 -4.04 59.36 -49.20
C THR A 120 -3.16 59.45 -47.96
N ALA A 121 -3.67 58.97 -46.84
CA ALA A 121 -2.92 58.81 -45.60
C ALA A 121 -3.36 57.55 -44.87
N ASP A 122 -2.46 57.00 -44.06
CA ASP A 122 -2.80 55.91 -43.17
C ASP A 122 -3.40 56.47 -41.88
N VAL A 123 -4.58 55.97 -41.52
CA VAL A 123 -5.18 56.22 -40.20
C VAL A 123 -4.89 55.02 -39.29
N GLU A 124 -4.61 55.30 -38.02
CA GLU A 124 -4.36 54.27 -37.01
C GLU A 124 -5.69 53.81 -36.40
N VAL A 125 -5.93 52.50 -36.41
CA VAL A 125 -7.03 51.85 -35.70
C VAL A 125 -6.44 51.12 -34.51
N THR A 126 -6.92 51.45 -33.31
CA THR A 126 -6.51 50.77 -32.06
C THR A 126 -7.46 49.62 -31.79
N ILE A 127 -6.92 48.44 -31.51
CA ILE A 127 -7.69 47.28 -31.10
C ILE A 127 -7.70 47.26 -29.57
N THR A 128 -8.87 47.09 -28.98
CA THR A 128 -9.04 46.92 -27.54
C THR A 128 -9.13 45.45 -27.21
N ASP A 129 -8.22 45.04 -26.32
CA ASP A 129 -8.11 43.73 -25.71
C ASP A 129 -9.45 43.26 -25.07
N VAL A 130 -9.85 42.02 -25.35
CA VAL A 130 -11.04 41.36 -24.78
C VAL A 130 -10.73 39.93 -24.33
N ASN A 131 -10.29 39.79 -23.07
CA ASN A 131 -10.30 38.55 -22.28
C ASN A 131 -10.89 37.29 -22.96
N GLU A 132 -10.00 36.41 -23.39
CA GLU A 132 -10.26 35.12 -23.99
C GLU A 132 -10.25 33.99 -22.95
N ALA A 133 -10.79 32.84 -23.32
CA ALA A 133 -10.69 31.67 -22.46
C ALA A 133 -9.26 31.07 -22.54
N PRO A 134 -8.75 30.49 -21.43
CA PRO A 134 -7.44 29.86 -21.43
C PRO A 134 -7.43 28.62 -22.34
N SER A 135 -6.24 28.15 -22.71
CA SER A 135 -6.08 26.88 -23.41
C SER A 135 -6.61 25.70 -22.60
N GLU A 136 -6.91 24.60 -23.29
CA GLU A 136 -7.12 23.31 -22.60
C GLU A 136 -5.92 22.99 -21.70
N ALA A 137 -6.19 22.37 -20.56
CA ALA A 137 -5.13 21.86 -19.70
C ALA A 137 -4.33 20.77 -20.44
N ALA A 138 -3.02 20.78 -20.25
CA ALA A 138 -2.10 19.68 -20.54
C ALA A 138 -1.54 19.13 -19.23
N ILE A 139 -1.27 17.82 -19.18
CA ILE A 139 -0.66 17.16 -18.03
C ILE A 139 0.72 16.63 -18.40
N ALA A 140 1.75 17.16 -17.75
CA ALA A 140 3.12 16.67 -17.85
C ALA A 140 3.36 15.57 -16.81
N ASP A 141 4.24 14.62 -17.14
CA ASP A 141 4.58 13.48 -16.29
C ASP A 141 3.35 12.67 -15.84
N GLN A 142 2.36 12.52 -16.73
CA GLN A 142 1.15 11.75 -16.44
C GLN A 142 1.51 10.31 -16.09
N LYS A 143 1.19 9.91 -14.86
CA LYS A 143 1.36 8.56 -14.37
C LYS A 143 0.04 7.83 -14.38
N SER A 144 0.11 6.53 -14.64
CA SER A 144 -0.86 5.57 -14.13
C SER A 144 -0.89 5.63 -12.60
N VAL A 145 -1.97 5.14 -12.03
CA VAL A 145 -2.10 4.94 -10.59
C VAL A 145 -2.28 3.45 -10.33
N THR A 146 -1.39 2.86 -9.54
CA THR A 146 -1.60 1.50 -9.04
C THR A 146 -2.83 1.52 -8.14
N GLU A 147 -3.70 0.53 -8.29
CA GLU A 147 -4.81 0.37 -7.35
C GLU A 147 -4.32 0.31 -5.91
N ASN A 148 -5.21 0.59 -4.97
CA ASN A 148 -4.84 0.57 -3.56
C ASN A 148 -3.61 1.46 -3.27
N SER A 149 -3.39 2.57 -3.98
CA SER A 149 -2.32 3.51 -3.61
C SER A 149 -2.72 4.38 -2.40
N ALA A 150 -1.75 4.98 -1.72
CA ALA A 150 -1.99 5.97 -0.67
C ALA A 150 -2.78 7.20 -1.18
N VAL A 151 -3.39 7.95 -0.26
CA VAL A 151 -4.10 9.18 -0.62
C VAL A 151 -3.12 10.28 -1.02
N ASN A 152 -3.59 11.21 -1.85
CA ASN A 152 -2.86 12.36 -2.38
C ASN A 152 -1.69 12.03 -3.33
N VAL A 153 -1.70 10.84 -3.95
CA VAL A 153 -0.73 10.48 -4.99
C VAL A 153 -0.83 11.46 -6.16
N VAL A 154 0.31 12.07 -6.51
CA VAL A 154 0.43 13.02 -7.63
C VAL A 154 0.48 12.26 -8.95
N LEU A 155 -0.53 12.50 -9.78
CA LEU A 155 -0.69 11.86 -11.10
C LEU A 155 0.00 12.63 -12.22
N GLY A 156 0.29 13.91 -12.01
CA GLY A 156 1.01 14.75 -12.97
C GLY A 156 0.87 16.23 -12.66
N THR A 157 1.60 17.05 -13.41
CA THR A 157 1.59 18.51 -13.29
C THR A 157 0.81 19.12 -14.44
N LEU A 158 -0.22 19.90 -14.13
CA LEU A 158 -1.10 20.59 -15.05
C LEU A 158 -0.43 21.87 -15.57
N SER A 159 -0.70 22.20 -16.82
CA SER A 159 -0.25 23.42 -17.47
C SER A 159 -1.30 23.89 -18.46
N ALA A 160 -1.41 25.19 -18.63
CA ALA A 160 -2.23 25.85 -19.63
C ALA A 160 -1.64 27.23 -19.88
N THR A 161 -1.97 27.81 -21.03
CA THR A 161 -1.59 29.18 -21.39
C THR A 161 -2.84 30.00 -21.60
N ASP A 162 -2.78 31.27 -21.24
CA ASP A 162 -3.82 32.24 -21.57
C ASP A 162 -3.35 33.10 -22.77
N PRO A 163 -4.20 33.35 -23.77
CA PRO A 163 -3.90 34.33 -24.83
C PRO A 163 -3.62 35.73 -24.26
N ASP A 164 -4.33 36.13 -23.20
CA ASP A 164 -4.22 37.45 -22.59
C ASP A 164 -2.88 37.65 -21.87
N ALA A 165 -2.17 38.71 -22.24
CA ALA A 165 -0.84 38.97 -21.69
C ALA A 165 -0.87 39.23 -20.17
N GLU A 166 0.04 38.57 -19.45
CA GLU A 166 0.15 38.61 -17.98
C GLU A 166 -1.03 37.99 -17.22
N ASP A 167 -1.98 37.32 -17.89
CA ASP A 167 -3.02 36.60 -17.17
C ASP A 167 -2.51 35.28 -16.55
N THR A 168 -3.15 34.90 -15.45
CA THR A 168 -2.82 33.71 -14.67
C THR A 168 -3.96 32.73 -14.69
N VAL A 169 -3.65 31.46 -14.92
CA VAL A 169 -4.62 30.38 -14.90
C VAL A 169 -4.66 29.65 -13.56
N THR A 170 -5.83 29.13 -13.22
CA THR A 170 -6.05 28.23 -12.08
C THR A 170 -6.70 26.94 -12.55
N PHE A 171 -6.42 25.85 -11.85
CA PHE A 171 -6.95 24.53 -12.18
C PHE A 171 -7.89 24.06 -11.08
N SER A 172 -8.92 23.31 -11.47
CA SER A 172 -9.86 22.68 -10.54
C SER A 172 -10.43 21.39 -11.13
N THR A 173 -10.98 20.53 -10.27
CA THR A 173 -11.73 19.34 -10.68
C THR A 173 -12.87 19.10 -9.70
N GLU A 174 -14.00 18.62 -10.22
CA GLU A 174 -15.13 18.13 -9.42
C GLU A 174 -15.25 16.59 -9.50
N THR A 175 -14.28 15.92 -10.16
CA THR A 175 -14.29 14.46 -10.26
C THR A 175 -14.07 13.84 -8.87
N ALA A 176 -15.05 13.08 -8.40
CA ALA A 176 -15.01 12.43 -7.09
C ALA A 176 -13.77 11.54 -6.94
N GLY A 177 -13.03 11.70 -5.84
CA GLY A 177 -11.80 10.96 -5.58
C GLY A 177 -10.53 11.61 -6.17
N PHE A 178 -10.64 12.81 -6.73
CA PHE A 178 -9.49 13.58 -7.23
C PHE A 178 -9.54 15.01 -6.69
N THR A 179 -8.39 15.66 -6.60
CA THR A 179 -8.28 17.09 -6.32
C THR A 179 -7.11 17.70 -7.09
N VAL A 180 -7.12 19.01 -7.20
CA VAL A 180 -5.99 19.77 -7.73
C VAL A 180 -5.41 20.64 -6.60
N ASP A 181 -4.12 20.43 -6.29
CA ASP A 181 -3.35 21.27 -5.36
C ASP A 181 -2.37 22.14 -6.16
N GLY A 182 -2.76 23.40 -6.37
CA GLY A 182 -2.05 24.31 -7.27
C GLY A 182 -2.13 23.84 -8.72
N ASP A 183 -1.06 23.26 -9.22
CA ASP A 183 -0.94 22.66 -10.55
C ASP A 183 -0.87 21.13 -10.51
N LYS A 184 -0.94 20.49 -9.34
CA LYS A 184 -0.82 19.03 -9.24
C LYS A 184 -2.18 18.35 -9.23
N LEU A 185 -2.40 17.46 -10.18
CA LEU A 185 -3.55 16.55 -10.12
C LEU A 185 -3.24 15.39 -9.17
N THR A 186 -4.12 15.13 -8.22
CA THR A 186 -3.92 14.11 -7.17
C THR A 186 -5.16 13.24 -6.98
N ALA A 187 -4.97 11.97 -6.63
CA ALA A 187 -6.06 11.08 -6.20
C ALA A 187 -6.26 11.19 -4.68
N THR A 188 -7.47 11.51 -4.22
CA THR A 188 -7.78 11.73 -2.78
C THR A 188 -8.27 10.48 -2.06
N LYS A 189 -8.39 9.37 -2.78
CA LYS A 189 -8.72 8.05 -2.24
C LYS A 189 -8.03 6.96 -3.07
N PRO A 190 -7.83 5.75 -2.52
CA PRO A 190 -7.40 4.61 -3.33
C PRO A 190 -8.38 4.35 -4.49
N VAL A 191 -7.83 3.94 -5.63
CA VAL A 191 -8.60 3.46 -6.79
C VAL A 191 -8.61 1.93 -6.80
N ASP A 192 -9.59 1.35 -7.48
CA ASP A 192 -9.88 -0.09 -7.52
C ASP A 192 -9.90 -0.53 -8.99
N TYR A 193 -8.99 -1.44 -9.35
CA TYR A 193 -8.80 -1.89 -10.74
C TYR A 193 -9.94 -2.81 -11.20
N GLU A 194 -10.40 -3.70 -10.33
CA GLU A 194 -11.53 -4.62 -10.55
C GLU A 194 -12.82 -3.84 -10.85
N GLN A 195 -12.99 -2.69 -10.20
CA GLN A 195 -14.11 -1.78 -10.46
C GLN A 195 -13.93 -1.02 -11.78
N ASN A 196 -12.79 -0.36 -11.99
CA ASN A 196 -12.52 0.43 -13.19
C ASN A 196 -11.03 0.41 -13.57
N LYS A 197 -10.72 -0.14 -14.75
CA LYS A 197 -9.35 -0.13 -15.32
C LYS A 197 -8.84 1.25 -15.72
N THR A 198 -9.75 2.21 -15.86
CA THR A 198 -9.45 3.59 -16.22
C THR A 198 -10.42 4.51 -15.51
N VAL A 199 -9.96 5.70 -15.11
CA VAL A 199 -10.80 6.75 -14.53
C VAL A 199 -10.65 8.03 -15.33
N ASP A 200 -11.77 8.57 -15.80
CA ASP A 200 -11.81 9.86 -16.50
C ASP A 200 -11.92 11.00 -15.49
N VAL A 201 -10.95 11.91 -15.53
CA VAL A 201 -10.87 13.09 -14.67
C VAL A 201 -11.07 14.36 -15.49
N THR A 202 -12.11 15.12 -15.18
CA THR A 202 -12.37 16.41 -15.83
C THR A 202 -11.65 17.51 -15.07
N VAL A 203 -10.73 18.19 -15.74
CA VAL A 203 -10.00 19.36 -15.23
C VAL A 203 -10.54 20.62 -15.90
N VAL A 204 -10.82 21.63 -15.08
CA VAL A 204 -11.29 22.95 -15.51
C VAL A 204 -10.16 23.95 -15.31
N THR A 205 -9.71 24.56 -16.39
CA THR A 205 -8.81 25.72 -16.38
C THR A 205 -9.66 26.99 -16.33
N THR A 206 -9.38 27.89 -15.39
CA THR A 206 -10.06 29.19 -15.26
C THR A 206 -9.04 30.31 -15.27
N ASP A 207 -9.26 31.32 -16.12
CA ASP A 207 -8.48 32.55 -16.12
C ASP A 207 -8.82 33.43 -14.89
N LYS A 208 -8.28 34.65 -14.82
CA LYS A 208 -8.57 35.54 -13.69
C LYS A 208 -9.94 36.23 -13.79
N ALA A 209 -10.48 36.39 -14.99
CA ALA A 209 -11.78 37.02 -15.24
C ALA A 209 -12.98 36.06 -15.06
N GLY A 210 -12.72 34.76 -14.98
CA GLY A 210 -13.68 33.68 -14.82
C GLY A 210 -14.07 32.90 -16.09
N LEU A 211 -13.41 33.10 -17.24
CA LEU A 211 -13.63 32.24 -18.41
C LEU A 211 -12.95 30.89 -18.22
N LYS A 212 -13.54 29.85 -18.82
CA LYS A 212 -13.22 28.46 -18.51
C LYS A 212 -13.07 27.61 -19.75
N THR A 213 -12.12 26.67 -19.66
CA THR A 213 -11.93 25.58 -20.62
C THR A 213 -11.82 24.26 -19.87
N GLU A 214 -12.47 23.21 -20.37
CA GLU A 214 -12.48 21.88 -19.75
C GLU A 214 -11.70 20.87 -20.58
N LYS A 215 -10.99 19.97 -19.88
CA LYS A 215 -10.30 18.83 -20.48
C LYS A 215 -10.54 17.56 -19.67
N VAL A 216 -10.85 16.46 -20.36
CA VAL A 216 -10.91 15.12 -19.74
C VAL A 216 -9.57 14.42 -19.92
N PHE A 217 -8.98 13.97 -18.82
CA PHE A 217 -7.81 13.09 -18.79
C PHE A 217 -8.23 11.68 -18.38
N THR A 218 -7.94 10.68 -19.21
CA THR A 218 -8.12 9.28 -18.85
C THR A 218 -6.89 8.80 -18.11
N ILE A 219 -7.04 8.49 -16.82
CA ILE A 219 -5.99 7.92 -15.98
C ILE A 219 -6.09 6.39 -16.05
N THR A 220 -4.99 5.71 -16.37
CA THR A 220 -4.92 4.25 -16.32
C THR A 220 -4.74 3.79 -14.88
N VAL A 221 -5.56 2.82 -14.46
CA VAL A 221 -5.38 2.11 -13.19
C VAL A 221 -4.55 0.86 -13.46
N GLU A 222 -3.48 0.68 -12.71
CA GLU A 222 -2.64 -0.53 -12.77
C GLU A 222 -3.12 -1.55 -11.74
N ASP A 223 -3.33 -2.76 -12.24
CA ASP A 223 -3.65 -3.98 -11.49
C ASP A 223 -2.49 -4.36 -10.59
N GLU A 224 -2.78 -4.63 -9.32
CA GLU A 224 -1.80 -5.12 -8.36
C GLU A 224 -1.87 -6.65 -8.22
N MET A 225 -0.76 -7.26 -7.81
CA MET A 225 -0.76 -8.69 -7.54
C MET A 225 -1.61 -8.98 -6.29
N ASP A 226 -2.85 -9.42 -6.50
CA ASP A 226 -3.71 -9.94 -5.46
C ASP A 226 -3.81 -11.47 -5.51
N TYR A 227 -3.97 -12.10 -4.35
CA TYR A 227 -4.18 -13.53 -4.22
C TYR A 227 -5.68 -13.83 -4.41
N ASP A 228 -6.27 -13.34 -5.50
CA ASP A 228 -7.61 -13.74 -5.91
C ASP A 228 -7.57 -14.39 -7.30
N PHE A 229 -8.30 -15.50 -7.42
CA PHE A 229 -8.29 -16.31 -8.64
C PHE A 229 -9.72 -16.67 -8.99
N LEU A 230 -10.10 -16.37 -10.23
CA LEU A 230 -11.43 -16.65 -10.74
C LEU A 230 -11.62 -18.14 -11.02
N SER A 231 -12.80 -18.63 -10.67
CA SER A 231 -13.27 -19.98 -10.93
C SER A 231 -13.19 -20.35 -12.41
N LYS A 232 -12.82 -21.60 -12.69
CA LYS A 232 -12.76 -22.19 -14.03
C LYS A 232 -13.99 -23.01 -14.40
N ASN A 233 -15.02 -23.01 -13.54
CA ASN A 233 -16.26 -23.71 -13.84
C ASN A 233 -17.08 -22.95 -14.89
N PRO A 234 -17.53 -23.62 -15.97
CA PRO A 234 -18.41 -22.99 -16.95
C PRO A 234 -19.69 -22.49 -16.28
N GLY A 235 -19.94 -21.19 -16.36
CA GLY A 235 -21.12 -20.53 -15.79
C GLY A 235 -20.93 -19.86 -14.42
N ASP A 236 -19.74 -19.92 -13.82
CA ASP A 236 -19.39 -19.20 -12.58
C ASP A 236 -17.97 -18.59 -12.64
N GLU A 237 -17.62 -18.01 -13.79
CA GLU A 237 -16.27 -17.50 -14.10
C GLU A 237 -15.96 -16.16 -13.42
N THR A 238 -16.90 -15.62 -12.63
CA THR A 238 -16.78 -14.33 -11.94
C THR A 238 -16.54 -14.47 -10.44
N SER A 239 -16.66 -15.68 -9.89
CA SER A 239 -16.48 -15.91 -8.46
C SER A 239 -15.05 -16.34 -8.15
N SER A 240 -14.54 -15.91 -7.00
CA SER A 240 -13.28 -16.40 -6.43
C SER A 240 -13.36 -17.91 -6.16
N ASN A 241 -12.36 -18.68 -6.58
CA ASN A 241 -12.20 -20.09 -6.22
C ASN A 241 -11.14 -20.32 -5.12
N VAL A 242 -10.73 -19.26 -4.41
CA VAL A 242 -9.74 -19.32 -3.34
C VAL A 242 -10.41 -19.58 -1.97
N TYR A 243 -10.03 -20.67 -1.28
CA TYR A 243 -10.65 -21.05 0.00
C TYR A 243 -9.67 -21.66 1.00
N TYR A 244 -9.65 -21.11 2.23
CA TYR A 244 -8.80 -21.59 3.33
C TYR A 244 -9.33 -21.19 4.72
N SER A 245 -10.65 -21.14 4.90
CA SER A 245 -11.26 -20.66 6.15
C SER A 245 -10.91 -21.48 7.39
N GLY A 246 -10.60 -22.78 7.22
CA GLY A 246 -10.16 -23.64 8.31
C GLY A 246 -8.79 -23.26 8.89
N GLN A 247 -7.93 -22.64 8.07
CA GLN A 247 -6.61 -22.15 8.44
C GLN A 247 -6.76 -20.87 9.26
N ILE A 248 -7.59 -19.94 8.78
CA ILE A 248 -7.93 -18.69 9.48
C ILE A 248 -8.58 -18.97 10.84
N ALA A 249 -9.51 -19.94 10.90
CA ALA A 249 -10.10 -20.37 12.17
C ALA A 249 -9.04 -20.81 13.20
N ARG A 250 -7.91 -21.41 12.76
CA ARG A 250 -6.82 -21.79 13.66
C ARG A 250 -5.94 -20.64 14.08
N HIS A 251 -5.72 -19.65 13.21
CA HIS A 251 -5.10 -18.38 13.63
C HIS A 251 -5.94 -17.70 14.71
N VAL A 252 -7.27 -17.64 14.53
CA VAL A 252 -8.21 -17.13 15.54
C VAL A 252 -8.12 -17.95 16.83
N LEU A 253 -8.16 -19.28 16.77
CA LEU A 253 -8.05 -20.14 17.96
C LEU A 253 -6.75 -19.93 18.74
N ILE A 254 -5.61 -19.79 18.07
CA ILE A 254 -4.32 -19.47 18.71
C ILE A 254 -4.40 -18.11 19.44
N LYS A 255 -5.02 -17.11 18.80
CA LYS A 255 -5.18 -15.77 19.38
C LYS A 255 -6.17 -15.73 20.54
N GLU A 256 -7.30 -16.41 20.45
CA GLU A 256 -8.29 -16.46 21.54
C GLU A 256 -7.79 -17.32 22.72
N LEU A 257 -7.07 -18.42 22.46
CA LEU A 257 -6.36 -19.17 23.51
C LEU A 257 -5.38 -18.26 24.25
N THR A 258 -4.60 -17.47 23.50
CA THR A 258 -3.69 -16.48 24.06
C THR A 258 -4.43 -15.44 24.90
N GLY A 259 -5.55 -14.91 24.41
CA GLY A 259 -6.41 -13.99 25.15
C GLY A 259 -6.92 -14.60 26.47
N TYR A 260 -7.37 -15.86 26.42
CA TYR A 260 -7.82 -16.59 27.60
C TYR A 260 -6.69 -16.76 28.63
N ILE A 261 -5.49 -17.16 28.20
CA ILE A 261 -4.32 -17.29 29.09
C ILE A 261 -4.00 -15.95 29.77
N LYS A 262 -4.14 -14.81 29.08
CA LYS A 262 -3.87 -13.49 29.69
C LYS A 262 -4.98 -12.99 30.61
N SER A 263 -6.18 -13.54 30.48
CA SER A 263 -7.37 -13.02 31.16
C SER A 263 -7.39 -13.33 32.66
N ASP A 264 -8.23 -12.61 33.41
CA ASP A 264 -8.52 -12.96 34.81
C ASP A 264 -9.37 -14.23 34.95
N ALA A 265 -10.03 -14.67 33.88
CA ALA A 265 -10.89 -15.84 33.89
C ALA A 265 -10.10 -17.12 34.18
N ILE A 266 -8.94 -17.32 33.54
CA ILE A 266 -8.13 -18.53 33.76
C ILE A 266 -7.65 -18.65 35.22
N LYS A 267 -7.36 -17.53 35.90
CA LYS A 267 -7.01 -17.55 37.33
C LYS A 267 -8.12 -18.15 38.18
N THR A 268 -9.37 -17.78 37.88
CA THR A 268 -10.55 -18.31 38.57
C THR A 268 -10.80 -19.77 38.20
N ASP A 269 -10.65 -20.10 36.92
CA ASP A 269 -10.86 -21.45 36.41
C ASP A 269 -9.84 -22.45 36.99
N VAL A 270 -8.57 -22.07 37.15
CA VAL A 270 -7.55 -22.90 37.82
C VAL A 270 -7.95 -23.17 39.28
N THR A 271 -8.33 -22.14 40.04
CA THR A 271 -8.78 -22.32 41.44
C THR A 271 -9.99 -23.24 41.56
N ASN A 272 -10.88 -23.24 40.56
CA ASN A 272 -12.10 -24.05 40.57
C ASN A 272 -11.92 -25.44 39.93
N GLY A 273 -10.77 -25.73 39.31
CA GLY A 273 -10.57 -26.95 38.53
C GLY A 273 -11.44 -27.02 37.25
N THR A 274 -11.72 -25.86 36.63
CA THR A 274 -12.59 -25.71 35.45
C THR A 274 -11.87 -25.06 34.26
N VAL A 275 -10.55 -25.28 34.14
CA VAL A 275 -9.69 -24.71 33.09
C VAL A 275 -10.21 -25.05 31.69
N LYS A 276 -10.21 -24.05 30.80
CA LYS A 276 -10.84 -24.13 29.47
C LYS A 276 -9.82 -24.11 28.32
N LEU A 277 -8.56 -24.46 28.56
CA LEU A 277 -7.53 -24.53 27.50
C LEU A 277 -7.97 -25.45 26.33
N ASN A 278 -8.61 -26.58 26.67
CA ASN A 278 -9.09 -27.54 25.68
C ASN A 278 -10.30 -27.07 24.86
N ASN A 279 -10.99 -25.99 25.27
CA ASN A 279 -12.01 -25.37 24.43
C ASN A 279 -11.42 -24.75 23.17
N TYR A 280 -10.10 -24.54 23.11
CA TYR A 280 -9.40 -24.02 21.94
C TYR A 280 -8.46 -25.06 21.33
N TYR A 281 -7.73 -25.77 22.20
CA TYR A 281 -6.69 -26.69 21.80
C TYR A 281 -7.22 -28.05 21.35
N LYS A 282 -8.04 -28.72 22.17
CA LYS A 282 -8.42 -30.14 22.00
C LYS A 282 -9.88 -30.36 22.39
N VAL A 283 -10.82 -30.07 21.48
CA VAL A 283 -12.27 -30.03 21.76
C VAL A 283 -12.91 -31.42 21.90
N GLY A 284 -12.20 -32.50 21.59
CA GLY A 284 -12.69 -33.86 21.80
C GLY A 284 -11.59 -34.83 22.17
N GLU A 285 -11.97 -36.08 22.40
CA GLU A 285 -11.01 -37.14 22.67
C GLU A 285 -10.35 -37.61 21.38
N TYR A 286 -9.02 -37.70 21.41
CA TYR A 286 -8.20 -38.15 20.30
C TYR A 286 -7.51 -39.45 20.67
N LYS A 287 -7.45 -40.38 19.71
CA LYS A 287 -6.58 -41.54 19.78
C LYS A 287 -5.59 -41.50 18.64
N ASP A 288 -4.38 -41.89 18.96
CA ASP A 288 -3.43 -42.35 17.96
C ASP A 288 -4.02 -43.59 17.30
N ASN A 289 -4.15 -43.57 15.99
CA ASN A 289 -4.51 -44.78 15.28
C ASN A 289 -3.27 -45.71 15.31
N THR A 290 -3.51 -47.00 15.52
CA THR A 290 -2.45 -48.02 15.57
C THR A 290 -2.86 -49.22 14.75
N ASN A 291 -1.89 -49.89 14.14
CA ASN A 291 -2.06 -51.17 13.48
C ASN A 291 -2.26 -52.25 14.54
N ASP A 292 -2.83 -53.38 14.14
CA ASP A 292 -3.09 -54.53 15.01
C ASP A 292 -1.81 -55.14 15.63
N ASP A 293 -0.64 -54.83 15.08
CA ASP A 293 0.68 -55.26 15.59
C ASP A 293 1.32 -54.25 16.57
N GLY A 294 0.61 -53.18 16.92
CA GLY A 294 1.10 -52.12 17.80
C GLY A 294 2.02 -51.09 17.12
N SER A 295 2.29 -51.23 15.81
CA SER A 295 2.91 -50.15 15.03
C SER A 295 1.89 -49.04 14.76
N TYR A 296 2.35 -47.80 14.56
CA TYR A 296 1.45 -46.66 14.35
C TYR A 296 0.68 -46.78 13.01
N LYS A 297 -0.60 -46.40 13.00
CA LYS A 297 -1.46 -46.34 11.81
C LYS A 297 -2.13 -44.97 11.78
N GLU A 298 -2.42 -44.41 10.62
CA GLU A 298 -3.55 -43.47 10.43
C GLU A 298 -3.71 -42.24 11.35
N GLY A 299 -2.64 -41.55 11.76
CA GLY A 299 -2.75 -40.21 12.37
C GLY A 299 -3.55 -40.18 13.67
N VAL A 300 -3.92 -38.99 14.15
CA VAL A 300 -4.88 -38.87 15.25
C VAL A 300 -6.29 -38.75 14.70
N GLY A 301 -7.17 -39.63 15.17
CA GLY A 301 -8.60 -39.53 14.90
C GLY A 301 -9.34 -39.17 16.18
N PHE A 302 -10.48 -38.50 16.04
CA PHE A 302 -11.45 -38.48 17.13
C PHE A 302 -11.78 -39.92 17.52
N VAL A 303 -11.71 -40.20 18.82
CA VAL A 303 -12.19 -41.48 19.39
C VAL A 303 -13.65 -41.67 19.03
N ASP A 304 -14.42 -40.58 19.14
CA ASP A 304 -15.83 -40.49 18.76
C ASP A 304 -16.12 -39.14 18.07
N LYS A 305 -16.32 -39.17 16.75
CA LYS A 305 -16.59 -37.98 15.94
C LYS A 305 -17.95 -37.35 16.26
N ALA A 306 -18.94 -38.15 16.67
CA ALA A 306 -20.26 -37.63 17.04
C ALA A 306 -20.20 -36.90 18.39
N ALA A 307 -19.47 -37.46 19.36
CA ALA A 307 -19.22 -36.79 20.64
C ALA A 307 -18.43 -35.47 20.46
N ALA A 308 -17.38 -35.49 19.63
CA ALA A 308 -16.64 -34.27 19.30
C ALA A 308 -17.53 -33.22 18.62
N GLY A 309 -18.47 -33.66 17.76
CA GLY A 309 -19.45 -32.76 17.17
C GLY A 309 -20.44 -32.18 18.18
N ALA A 310 -20.90 -32.97 19.14
CA ALA A 310 -21.74 -32.48 20.23
C ALA A 310 -21.00 -31.44 21.10
N LEU A 311 -19.71 -31.68 21.40
CA LEU A 311 -18.87 -30.73 22.13
C LEU A 311 -18.64 -29.44 21.34
N TYR A 312 -18.38 -29.54 20.03
CA TYR A 312 -18.29 -28.38 19.16
C TYR A 312 -19.58 -27.53 19.23
N SER A 313 -20.74 -28.17 19.05
CA SER A 313 -22.02 -27.48 19.13
C SER A 313 -22.25 -26.85 20.51
N GLU A 314 -21.89 -27.54 21.59
CA GLU A 314 -22.04 -27.02 22.96
C GLU A 314 -21.13 -25.81 23.23
N ILE A 315 -19.86 -25.89 22.82
CA ILE A 315 -18.85 -24.89 23.12
C ILE A 315 -18.94 -23.69 22.17
N TRP A 316 -19.29 -23.88 20.90
CA TRP A 316 -19.18 -22.83 19.88
C TRP A 316 -20.44 -22.52 19.08
N GLU A 317 -21.45 -23.39 19.02
CA GLU A 317 -22.74 -23.01 18.42
C GLU A 317 -23.69 -22.45 19.47
N ALA A 318 -23.82 -23.13 20.62
CA ALA A 318 -24.68 -22.71 21.71
C ALA A 318 -24.05 -21.58 22.55
N ASN A 319 -22.72 -21.52 22.65
CA ASN A 319 -21.97 -20.54 23.42
C ASN A 319 -20.85 -19.91 22.60
N PRO A 320 -21.17 -19.23 21.50
CA PRO A 320 -20.21 -18.96 20.44
C PRO A 320 -19.00 -18.17 20.91
N LEU A 321 -17.82 -18.64 20.50
CA LEU A 321 -16.55 -17.97 20.78
C LEU A 321 -16.51 -16.65 20.00
N SER A 322 -16.60 -15.54 20.73
CA SER A 322 -16.41 -14.21 20.16
C SER A 322 -14.95 -13.99 19.79
N ILE A 323 -14.72 -13.38 18.63
CA ILE A 323 -13.38 -13.02 18.16
C ILE A 323 -13.02 -11.69 18.79
N SER A 324 -12.10 -11.71 19.75
CA SER A 324 -11.56 -10.53 20.42
C SER A 324 -10.30 -9.99 19.73
N ALA A 325 -9.63 -10.83 18.93
CA ALA A 325 -8.39 -10.48 18.24
C ALA A 325 -8.53 -9.44 17.12
N ALA A 326 -9.73 -9.23 16.59
CA ALA A 326 -10.00 -8.35 15.45
C ALA A 326 -11.34 -7.64 15.60
N THR A 327 -11.35 -6.49 16.27
CA THR A 327 -12.57 -5.66 16.38
C THR A 327 -12.92 -5.04 15.02
N ASP A 328 -14.22 -4.91 14.77
CA ASP A 328 -14.83 -4.36 13.54
C ASP A 328 -14.71 -5.24 12.29
N ALA A 329 -14.28 -6.50 12.45
CA ALA A 329 -14.29 -7.48 11.39
C ALA A 329 -15.72 -7.87 10.96
N LYS A 330 -15.85 -8.36 9.74
CA LYS A 330 -17.08 -8.97 9.22
C LYS A 330 -17.49 -10.18 10.04
N GLN A 331 -16.54 -11.06 10.35
CA GLN A 331 -16.72 -12.20 11.23
C GLN A 331 -16.55 -11.77 12.69
N THR A 332 -17.55 -12.05 13.52
CA THR A 332 -17.55 -11.72 14.95
C THR A 332 -17.43 -12.94 15.85
N LEU A 333 -17.77 -14.12 15.31
CA LEU A 333 -17.71 -15.41 15.99
C LEU A 333 -16.81 -16.38 15.21
N LEU A 334 -16.22 -17.37 15.89
CA LEU A 334 -15.43 -18.43 15.22
C LEU A 334 -16.24 -19.16 14.14
N THR A 335 -17.54 -19.36 14.37
CA THR A 335 -18.47 -19.99 13.42
C THR A 335 -18.73 -19.13 12.17
N ASP A 336 -18.53 -17.81 12.26
CA ASP A 336 -18.61 -16.91 11.10
C ASP A 336 -17.40 -17.10 10.17
N VAL A 337 -16.26 -17.53 10.72
CA VAL A 337 -15.04 -17.84 9.97
C VAL A 337 -15.14 -19.23 9.35
N SER A 338 -15.47 -20.26 10.15
CA SER A 338 -15.57 -21.65 9.68
C SER A 338 -16.81 -22.33 10.24
N GLY A 339 -17.72 -22.74 9.36
CA GLY A 339 -18.88 -23.56 9.72
C GLY A 339 -18.59 -25.03 10.00
N SER A 340 -17.32 -25.44 10.00
CA SER A 340 -16.90 -26.83 10.27
C SER A 340 -16.07 -26.92 11.54
N HIS A 341 -16.02 -28.10 12.16
CA HIS A 341 -15.30 -28.28 13.42
C HIS A 341 -13.80 -28.02 13.28
N LYS A 342 -13.22 -27.19 14.15
CA LYS A 342 -11.81 -26.79 14.12
C LYS A 342 -11.25 -26.81 15.52
N ASP A 343 -10.08 -27.40 15.71
CA ASP A 343 -9.26 -27.21 16.90
C ASP A 343 -7.79 -27.17 16.47
N LEU A 344 -6.88 -26.97 17.43
CA LEU A 344 -5.44 -26.92 17.18
C LEU A 344 -4.82 -28.32 17.22
N TYR A 345 -5.25 -29.18 18.14
CA TYR A 345 -4.70 -30.51 18.37
C TYR A 345 -4.82 -31.40 17.13
N GLY A 346 -5.93 -31.35 16.39
CA GLY A 346 -6.08 -32.12 15.15
C GLY A 346 -5.15 -31.69 14.01
N LYS A 347 -4.42 -30.58 14.17
CA LYS A 347 -3.49 -30.04 13.17
C LYS A 347 -2.09 -29.72 13.72
N ILE A 348 -1.79 -30.09 14.96
CA ILE A 348 -0.43 -29.99 15.47
C ILE A 348 0.46 -31.02 14.77
N ALA A 349 1.74 -30.71 14.57
CA ALA A 349 2.72 -31.60 13.96
C ALA A 349 2.70 -32.98 14.62
N GLY A 350 2.55 -34.04 13.82
CA GLY A 350 2.29 -35.42 14.26
C GLY A 350 0.85 -35.89 14.20
N SER A 351 -0.10 -34.97 14.02
CA SER A 351 -1.52 -35.33 13.89
C SER A 351 -1.87 -35.92 12.51
N ASP A 352 -1.15 -35.52 11.45
CA ASP A 352 -1.27 -36.10 10.11
C ASP A 352 -0.01 -36.86 9.71
N TYR A 353 0.01 -38.16 9.99
CA TYR A 353 1.19 -39.01 9.75
C TYR A 353 1.48 -39.31 8.26
N LYS A 354 0.55 -39.04 7.33
CA LYS A 354 0.78 -39.19 5.88
C LYS A 354 1.14 -37.82 5.33
N GLY A 355 2.28 -37.68 4.65
CA GLY A 355 2.68 -36.40 4.09
C GLY A 355 3.18 -35.41 5.14
N GLN A 356 3.90 -35.90 6.15
CA GLN A 356 4.80 -35.10 6.97
C GLN A 356 6.20 -35.70 6.82
N MET A 357 7.25 -34.86 6.84
CA MET A 357 8.62 -35.29 6.55
C MET A 357 9.19 -36.30 7.56
N LYS A 358 8.61 -36.38 8.76
CA LYS A 358 8.93 -37.41 9.76
C LYS A 358 7.74 -37.69 10.68
N ASP A 359 7.80 -38.83 11.34
CA ASP A 359 6.84 -39.19 12.38
C ASP A 359 7.16 -38.46 13.69
N TRP A 360 6.33 -37.48 14.02
CA TRP A 360 6.45 -36.66 15.22
C TRP A 360 5.97 -37.35 16.51
N ASN A 361 5.45 -38.57 16.42
CA ASN A 361 4.94 -39.34 17.55
C ASN A 361 5.96 -40.34 18.08
N LEU A 362 7.12 -40.47 17.42
CA LEU A 362 8.22 -41.27 17.89
C LEU A 362 8.87 -40.63 19.13
N GLU A 363 9.48 -41.48 19.97
CA GLU A 363 10.27 -41.03 21.10
C GLU A 363 11.37 -40.06 20.65
N ASN A 364 11.49 -38.91 21.33
CA ASN A 364 12.45 -37.87 21.01
C ASN A 364 12.31 -37.24 19.60
N ALA A 365 11.12 -37.28 19.01
CA ALA A 365 10.89 -36.68 17.70
C ALA A 365 11.06 -35.15 17.69
N LEU A 366 10.76 -34.47 18.81
CA LEU A 366 10.98 -33.03 18.98
C LEU A 366 12.42 -32.75 19.41
N ALA A 367 13.13 -31.93 18.64
CA ALA A 367 14.47 -31.46 19.02
C ALA A 367 14.40 -30.08 19.70
N GLY A 368 15.38 -29.78 20.55
CA GLY A 368 15.57 -28.45 21.13
C GLY A 368 14.89 -28.20 22.48
N TRP A 369 14.24 -29.21 23.08
CA TRP A 369 13.66 -29.13 24.41
C TRP A 369 14.07 -30.32 25.28
N SER A 370 14.88 -30.09 26.31
CA SER A 370 15.32 -31.13 27.24
C SER A 370 14.41 -31.25 28.47
N GLY A 371 14.45 -32.40 29.15
CA GLY A 371 13.80 -32.59 30.46
C GLY A 371 12.40 -33.20 30.40
N LEU A 372 11.91 -33.52 29.21
CA LEU A 372 10.73 -34.35 29.00
C LEU A 372 11.12 -35.83 28.99
N ASP A 373 10.19 -36.69 29.41
CA ASP A 373 10.31 -38.13 29.12
C ASP A 373 10.34 -38.36 27.62
N ALA A 374 11.06 -39.40 27.18
CA ALA A 374 11.29 -39.67 25.75
C ALA A 374 9.97 -39.76 24.94
N ALA A 375 8.95 -40.41 25.51
CA ALA A 375 7.62 -40.55 24.91
C ALA A 375 6.85 -39.23 24.78
N ASN A 376 7.16 -38.24 25.63
CA ASN A 376 6.53 -36.91 25.63
C ASN A 376 7.37 -35.87 24.88
N THR A 377 8.55 -36.25 24.37
CA THR A 377 9.41 -35.37 23.59
C THR A 377 8.89 -35.29 22.14
N THR A 378 7.67 -34.77 22.01
CA THR A 378 6.88 -34.60 20.79
C THR A 378 6.25 -33.19 20.81
N PRO A 379 5.78 -32.67 19.67
CA PRO A 379 5.09 -31.38 19.65
C PRO A 379 3.88 -31.32 20.58
N ARG A 380 3.08 -32.39 20.62
CA ARG A 380 1.93 -32.53 21.54
C ARG A 380 2.36 -32.55 23.00
N GLY A 381 3.35 -33.38 23.33
CA GLY A 381 3.84 -33.50 24.70
C GLY A 381 4.46 -32.21 25.23
N LEU A 382 5.09 -31.40 24.37
CA LEU A 382 5.55 -30.07 24.78
C LEU A 382 4.39 -29.12 25.10
N VAL A 383 3.32 -29.09 24.30
CA VAL A 383 2.15 -28.25 24.63
C VAL A 383 1.51 -28.68 25.96
N ASP A 384 1.35 -30.00 26.16
CA ASP A 384 0.78 -30.55 27.39
C ASP A 384 1.64 -30.19 28.62
N GLU A 385 2.97 -30.28 28.49
CA GLU A 385 3.90 -29.83 29.54
C GLU A 385 3.78 -28.32 29.81
N LEU A 386 3.71 -27.49 28.78
CA LEU A 386 3.60 -26.04 28.95
C LEU A 386 2.27 -25.63 29.58
N PHE A 387 1.17 -26.34 29.29
CA PHE A 387 -0.11 -26.15 29.97
C PHE A 387 -0.03 -26.55 31.45
N SER A 388 0.60 -27.69 31.75
CA SER A 388 0.86 -28.12 33.14
C SER A 388 1.69 -27.09 33.92
N GLN A 389 2.75 -26.55 33.31
CA GLN A 389 3.56 -25.49 33.89
C GLN A 389 2.75 -24.20 34.10
N LEU A 390 1.89 -23.84 33.15
CA LEU A 390 1.03 -22.66 33.26
C LEU A 390 0.06 -22.77 34.42
N GLU A 391 -0.65 -23.89 34.54
CA GLU A 391 -1.59 -24.12 35.64
C GLU A 391 -0.86 -24.08 36.99
N THR A 392 0.27 -24.77 37.11
CA THR A 392 1.12 -24.76 38.33
C THR A 392 1.60 -23.34 38.67
N ASN A 393 2.01 -22.56 37.66
CA ASN A 393 2.45 -21.18 37.87
C ASN A 393 1.30 -20.29 38.35
N ILE A 394 0.09 -20.48 37.79
CA ILE A 394 -1.12 -19.76 38.21
C ILE A 394 -1.52 -20.13 39.63
N GLU A 395 -1.43 -21.39 40.03
CA GLU A 395 -1.68 -21.82 41.41
C GLU A 395 -0.73 -21.10 42.39
N THR A 396 0.56 -21.04 42.05
CA THR A 396 1.60 -20.36 42.84
C THR A 396 1.35 -18.84 42.88
N PHE A 397 0.93 -18.25 41.76
CA PHE A 397 0.54 -16.85 41.67
C PHE A 397 -0.68 -16.54 42.57
N ASN A 398 -1.75 -17.35 42.47
CA ASN A 398 -2.97 -17.20 43.25
C ASN A 398 -2.72 -17.39 44.75
N ALA A 399 -1.73 -18.21 45.13
CA ALA A 399 -1.27 -18.38 46.50
C ALA A 399 -0.45 -17.19 47.02
N GLY A 400 -0.04 -16.25 46.15
CA GLY A 400 0.80 -15.10 46.50
C GLY A 400 2.25 -15.47 46.83
N THR A 401 2.72 -16.64 46.37
CA THR A 401 4.07 -17.16 46.67
C THR A 401 5.03 -17.06 45.47
N LEU A 402 4.54 -16.60 44.32
CA LEU A 402 5.35 -16.44 43.11
C LEU A 402 6.24 -15.19 43.21
N THR A 403 7.55 -15.38 43.15
CA THR A 403 8.54 -14.30 43.25
C THR A 403 9.65 -14.46 42.22
N ALA A 404 10.10 -13.33 41.66
CA ALA A 404 11.25 -13.27 40.77
C ALA A 404 12.57 -13.38 41.56
N PRO A 405 13.72 -13.56 40.89
CA PRO A 405 15.03 -13.43 41.54
C PRO A 405 15.14 -12.10 42.30
N ASN A 406 15.84 -12.11 43.43
CA ASN A 406 15.95 -10.98 44.36
C ASN A 406 14.64 -10.58 45.08
N GLY A 407 13.60 -11.43 45.04
CA GLY A 407 12.37 -11.24 45.81
C GLY A 407 11.44 -10.16 45.25
N LYS A 408 11.64 -9.75 43.98
CA LYS A 408 10.72 -8.82 43.30
C LYS A 408 9.40 -9.53 42.99
N GLU A 409 8.30 -8.79 43.07
CA GLU A 409 6.97 -9.29 42.76
C GLU A 409 6.82 -9.61 41.27
N ILE A 410 6.01 -10.62 40.94
CA ILE A 410 5.56 -10.94 39.59
C ILE A 410 4.07 -10.62 39.51
N THR A 411 3.66 -9.75 38.59
CA THR A 411 2.25 -9.31 38.43
C THR A 411 1.48 -10.05 37.36
N LYS A 412 2.16 -10.83 36.51
CA LYS A 412 1.54 -11.61 35.43
C LYS A 412 1.50 -13.07 35.83
N HIS A 413 0.32 -13.66 35.94
CA HIS A 413 0.12 -15.06 36.37
C HIS A 413 0.67 -16.10 35.39
N TYR A 414 1.05 -15.68 34.19
CA TYR A 414 1.64 -16.51 33.14
C TYR A 414 3.15 -16.29 32.98
N VAL A 415 3.78 -15.45 33.82
CA VAL A 415 5.24 -15.28 33.86
C VAL A 415 5.78 -16.11 35.03
N THR A 416 6.78 -16.95 34.78
CA THR A 416 7.37 -17.81 35.81
C THR A 416 8.41 -17.08 36.67
N ALA A 417 8.72 -17.67 37.84
CA ALA A 417 9.82 -17.22 38.69
C ALA A 417 11.19 -17.26 37.97
N SER A 418 11.36 -18.13 36.98
CA SER A 418 12.57 -18.22 36.17
C SER A 418 12.62 -17.20 35.02
N GLY A 419 11.60 -16.36 34.87
CA GLY A 419 11.54 -15.35 33.80
C GLY A 419 11.12 -15.93 32.45
N VAL A 420 10.18 -16.87 32.44
CA VAL A 420 9.56 -17.38 31.20
C VAL A 420 8.14 -16.86 31.11
N ASP A 421 7.81 -16.14 30.03
CA ASP A 421 6.43 -15.82 29.70
C ASP A 421 5.79 -17.01 28.97
N LEU A 422 5.05 -17.85 29.72
CA LEU A 422 4.46 -19.08 29.20
C LEU A 422 3.41 -18.79 28.14
N GLN A 423 2.68 -17.68 28.24
CA GLN A 423 1.71 -17.29 27.23
C GLN A 423 2.39 -17.09 25.88
N GLN A 424 3.47 -16.31 25.87
CA GLN A 424 4.21 -16.00 24.66
C GLN A 424 4.86 -17.25 24.07
N LEU A 425 5.44 -18.11 24.93
CA LEU A 425 6.08 -19.36 24.51
C LEU A 425 5.07 -20.30 23.84
N ILE A 426 3.92 -20.52 24.47
CA ILE A 426 2.82 -21.36 23.95
C ILE A 426 2.35 -20.81 22.59
N GLU A 427 2.07 -19.51 22.50
CA GLU A 427 1.56 -18.90 21.26
C GLU A 427 2.54 -19.08 20.10
N LYS A 428 3.84 -18.76 20.31
CA LYS A 428 4.83 -18.78 19.23
C LYS A 428 5.17 -20.21 18.80
N PHE A 429 5.17 -21.14 19.76
CA PHE A 429 5.31 -22.56 19.45
C PHE A 429 4.10 -23.08 18.66
N LEU A 430 2.87 -22.72 19.02
CA LEU A 430 1.67 -23.15 18.28
C LEU A 430 1.62 -22.57 16.85
N PHE A 431 2.06 -21.33 16.63
CA PHE A 431 2.23 -20.82 15.26
C PHE A 431 3.21 -21.64 14.44
N GLY A 432 4.21 -22.26 15.07
CA GLY A 432 5.13 -23.20 14.44
C GLY A 432 4.55 -24.58 14.23
N ALA A 433 4.14 -25.21 15.33
CA ALA A 433 3.71 -26.59 15.39
C ALA A 433 2.32 -26.82 14.79
N VAL A 434 1.55 -25.77 14.50
CA VAL A 434 0.26 -25.87 13.78
C VAL A 434 0.37 -25.15 12.44
N SER A 435 0.49 -23.82 12.43
CA SER A 435 0.38 -23.07 11.17
C SER A 435 1.56 -23.32 10.24
N PHE A 436 2.79 -23.11 10.71
CA PHE A 436 3.99 -23.30 9.91
C PHE A 436 4.13 -24.76 9.46
N SER A 437 4.05 -25.72 10.38
CA SER A 437 4.16 -27.15 10.05
C SER A 437 3.11 -27.59 9.04
N GLN A 438 1.84 -27.20 9.20
CA GLN A 438 0.82 -27.59 8.24
C GLN A 438 1.06 -26.93 6.87
N GLY A 439 1.38 -25.64 6.84
CA GLY A 439 1.66 -24.94 5.60
C GLY A 439 2.86 -25.53 4.86
N THR A 440 3.99 -25.71 5.56
CA THR A 440 5.25 -26.13 4.94
C THR A 440 5.42 -27.63 4.79
N ASP A 441 4.94 -28.46 5.71
CA ASP A 441 5.20 -29.90 5.75
C ASP A 441 4.03 -30.77 5.27
N ASP A 442 2.80 -30.25 5.21
CA ASP A 442 1.62 -31.01 4.75
C ASP A 442 1.08 -30.46 3.41
N TYR A 443 0.68 -29.19 3.39
CA TYR A 443 -0.04 -28.61 2.24
C TYR A 443 0.85 -28.27 1.05
N LEU A 444 2.07 -27.79 1.29
CA LEU A 444 3.04 -27.50 0.23
C LEU A 444 3.97 -28.70 -0.07
N ASP A 445 3.73 -29.86 0.53
CA ASP A 445 4.60 -31.04 0.42
C ASP A 445 4.42 -31.85 -0.85
N ASP A 446 5.52 -32.48 -1.28
CA ASP A 446 5.61 -33.30 -2.50
C ASP A 446 6.07 -34.74 -2.22
N SER A 447 6.06 -35.19 -0.97
CA SER A 447 6.56 -36.52 -0.60
C SER A 447 5.53 -37.64 -0.74
N THR A 448 4.23 -37.32 -0.68
CA THR A 448 3.15 -38.30 -0.58
C THR A 448 2.15 -38.18 -1.72
N GLU A 449 2.01 -39.26 -2.51
CA GLU A 449 1.08 -39.32 -3.64
C GLU A 449 -0.37 -38.99 -3.22
N GLY A 450 -1.01 -38.09 -3.95
CA GLY A 450 -2.39 -37.66 -3.70
C GLY A 450 -2.56 -36.68 -2.54
N LYS A 451 -1.47 -36.12 -2.01
CA LYS A 451 -1.44 -35.06 -0.98
C LYS A 451 -0.58 -33.89 -1.42
N GLY A 452 -0.79 -32.73 -0.79
CA GLY A 452 -0.02 -31.51 -1.06
C GLY A 452 0.06 -31.20 -2.55
N LEU A 453 1.28 -30.99 -3.04
CA LEU A 453 1.59 -30.70 -4.45
C LEU A 453 1.38 -31.90 -5.38
N LEU A 454 1.33 -33.13 -4.84
CA LEU A 454 1.02 -34.35 -5.60
C LEU A 454 -0.47 -34.66 -5.66
N SER A 455 -1.33 -33.72 -5.25
CA SER A 455 -2.77 -33.82 -5.38
C SER A 455 -3.25 -33.67 -6.83
N GLY A 456 -4.46 -34.15 -7.13
CA GLY A 456 -5.00 -34.12 -8.50
C GLY A 456 -5.22 -32.69 -9.05
N HIS A 457 -4.87 -32.51 -10.33
CA HIS A 457 -5.03 -31.24 -11.06
C HIS A 457 -5.94 -31.37 -12.32
N ASP A 458 -6.32 -32.59 -12.69
CA ASP A 458 -7.05 -32.91 -13.92
C ASP A 458 -8.56 -32.62 -13.87
N LYS A 459 -9.08 -32.11 -12.74
CA LYS A 459 -10.52 -31.89 -12.52
C LYS A 459 -10.79 -30.67 -11.66
N THR A 460 -11.73 -29.83 -12.09
CA THR A 460 -12.15 -28.59 -11.42
C THR A 460 -13.53 -28.71 -10.72
N ASP A 461 -14.20 -29.85 -10.87
CA ASP A 461 -15.57 -30.10 -10.42
C ASP A 461 -15.66 -30.83 -9.07
N ILE A 462 -14.55 -30.90 -8.33
CA ILE A 462 -14.39 -31.82 -7.20
C ILE A 462 -15.35 -31.47 -6.03
N ASP A 463 -15.78 -30.21 -5.90
CA ASP A 463 -16.70 -29.74 -4.85
C ASP A 463 -17.67 -28.62 -5.33
N GLU A 464 -17.97 -28.54 -6.62
CA GLU A 464 -18.75 -27.43 -7.26
C GLU A 464 -18.11 -26.03 -7.15
N LYS A 465 -16.97 -25.88 -6.45
CA LYS A 465 -16.27 -24.61 -6.20
C LYS A 465 -15.28 -24.15 -7.28
N GLY A 466 -15.07 -24.93 -8.34
CA GLY A 466 -14.33 -24.50 -9.52
C GLY A 466 -12.82 -24.42 -9.37
N TYR A 467 -12.25 -25.15 -8.41
CA TYR A 467 -10.82 -25.38 -8.23
C TYR A 467 -10.47 -26.86 -8.41
N THR A 468 -9.20 -27.14 -8.69
CA THR A 468 -8.60 -28.47 -8.60
C THR A 468 -8.16 -28.80 -7.17
N LYS A 469 -7.92 -30.08 -6.86
CA LYS A 469 -7.47 -30.47 -5.50
C LYS A 469 -6.16 -29.80 -5.11
N VAL A 470 -5.19 -29.71 -6.02
CA VAL A 470 -3.90 -29.07 -5.74
C VAL A 470 -4.04 -27.56 -5.55
N GLU A 471 -4.95 -26.88 -6.27
CA GLU A 471 -5.27 -25.47 -6.00
C GLU A 471 -5.78 -25.29 -4.57
N HIS A 472 -6.71 -26.15 -4.14
CA HIS A 472 -7.22 -26.07 -2.77
C HIS A 472 -6.14 -26.36 -1.72
N GLN A 473 -5.28 -27.36 -1.94
CA GLN A 473 -4.15 -27.63 -1.04
C GLN A 473 -3.18 -26.44 -0.96
N TRP A 474 -2.88 -25.82 -2.10
CA TRP A 474 -2.02 -24.65 -2.19
C TRP A 474 -2.62 -23.45 -1.43
N ASP A 475 -3.92 -23.22 -1.62
CA ASP A 475 -4.69 -22.19 -0.91
C ASP A 475 -4.71 -22.43 0.61
N GLU A 476 -4.85 -23.69 1.06
CA GLU A 476 -4.74 -24.04 2.47
C GLU A 476 -3.31 -23.82 3.02
N GLY A 477 -2.28 -24.04 2.21
CA GLY A 477 -0.89 -23.68 2.55
C GLY A 477 -0.71 -22.17 2.75
N TYR A 478 -1.24 -21.37 1.81
CA TYR A 478 -1.26 -19.90 1.89
C TYR A 478 -2.04 -19.39 3.11
N GLY A 479 -3.22 -19.96 3.39
CA GLY A 479 -4.03 -19.57 4.55
C GLY A 479 -3.31 -19.73 5.89
N TYR A 480 -2.39 -20.70 6.02
CA TYR A 480 -1.55 -20.82 7.22
C TYR A 480 -0.41 -19.80 7.28
N PHE A 481 0.11 -19.33 6.14
CA PHE A 481 1.02 -18.19 6.12
C PHE A 481 0.33 -16.94 6.70
N GLY A 482 -0.96 -16.77 6.37
CA GLY A 482 -1.84 -15.82 7.02
C GLY A 482 -1.71 -14.39 6.48
N ALA A 483 -1.28 -14.22 5.24
CA ALA A 483 -1.31 -12.90 4.59
C ALA A 483 -2.72 -12.58 4.06
N ALA A 484 -3.07 -11.29 4.08
CA ALA A 484 -4.22 -10.77 3.32
C ALA A 484 -4.03 -11.08 1.83
N ARG A 485 -5.10 -11.19 1.04
CA ARG A 485 -4.99 -11.57 -0.38
C ARG A 485 -4.24 -10.52 -1.18
N ASN A 486 -4.47 -9.25 -0.93
CA ASN A 486 -3.77 -8.15 -1.56
C ASN A 486 -2.51 -7.73 -0.77
N TYR A 487 -1.71 -8.70 -0.31
CA TYR A 487 -0.61 -8.47 0.63
C TYR A 487 0.41 -7.42 0.17
N LEU A 488 0.68 -7.34 -1.14
CA LEU A 488 1.64 -6.37 -1.70
C LEU A 488 1.10 -4.95 -1.79
N SER A 489 -0.22 -4.76 -1.66
CA SER A 489 -0.83 -3.43 -1.57
C SER A 489 -0.47 -2.71 -0.28
N TYR A 490 0.04 -3.44 0.70
CA TYR A 490 0.46 -2.89 1.97
C TYR A 490 1.95 -2.57 1.95
N THR A 491 2.34 -1.49 2.64
CA THR A 491 3.73 -1.30 3.05
C THR A 491 4.09 -2.22 4.21
N ASP A 492 5.39 -2.43 4.44
CA ASP A 492 5.83 -3.18 5.63
C ASP A 492 5.44 -2.48 6.95
N ASN A 493 5.27 -1.15 6.97
CA ASN A 493 4.76 -0.46 8.15
C ASN A 493 3.31 -0.83 8.42
N GLU A 494 2.48 -0.87 7.37
CA GLU A 494 1.08 -1.24 7.43
C GLU A 494 0.90 -2.69 7.88
N ILE A 495 1.59 -3.66 7.26
CA ILE A 495 1.54 -5.07 7.65
C ILE A 495 2.02 -5.26 9.10
N ALA A 496 3.07 -4.55 9.52
CA ALA A 496 3.61 -4.66 10.86
C ALA A 496 2.72 -4.06 11.96
N GLY A 497 1.64 -3.36 11.60
CA GLY A 497 0.78 -2.67 12.56
C GLY A 497 1.47 -1.44 13.16
N LYS A 498 2.26 -0.70 12.37
CA LYS A 498 3.14 0.39 12.82
C LYS A 498 2.83 1.76 12.23
N VAL A 499 1.64 1.93 11.67
CA VAL A 499 1.16 3.22 11.15
C VAL A 499 0.29 3.92 12.20
N GLU A 500 0.62 5.18 12.53
CA GLU A 500 -0.14 6.01 13.48
C GLU A 500 -0.90 7.16 12.80
N GLU A 501 -0.41 7.63 11.65
CA GLU A 501 -1.00 8.70 10.85
C GLU A 501 -0.81 8.41 9.35
N ASP A 502 -1.69 8.94 8.51
CA ASP A 502 -1.58 8.81 7.06
C ASP A 502 -0.37 9.61 6.55
N THR A 503 0.38 9.03 5.62
CA THR A 503 1.52 9.64 4.92
C THR A 503 1.39 9.40 3.42
N ASP A 504 2.36 9.88 2.64
CA ASP A 504 2.40 9.66 1.18
C ASP A 504 2.53 8.17 0.80
N THR A 505 2.92 7.29 1.74
CA THR A 505 3.11 5.85 1.49
C THR A 505 2.30 4.95 2.42
N ASP A 506 2.05 5.39 3.65
CA ASP A 506 1.39 4.59 4.69
C ASP A 506 -0.01 5.13 5.00
N ARG A 507 -0.97 4.23 5.23
CA ARG A 507 -2.36 4.53 5.57
C ARG A 507 -2.76 3.87 6.87
N VAL A 508 -3.39 4.63 7.76
CA VAL A 508 -3.92 4.13 9.03
C VAL A 508 -5.00 3.07 8.80
N ALA A 509 -5.80 3.23 7.75
CA ALA A 509 -6.84 2.27 7.38
C ALA A 509 -6.28 0.89 6.97
N PHE A 510 -5.01 0.83 6.56
CA PHE A 510 -4.32 -0.38 6.10
C PHE A 510 -3.51 -1.08 7.21
N ASN A 511 -3.57 -0.56 8.45
CA ASN A 511 -2.71 -0.98 9.55
C ASN A 511 -3.04 -2.40 10.05
N GLY A 512 -2.48 -3.41 9.39
CA GLY A 512 -2.67 -4.85 9.59
C GLY A 512 -3.89 -5.45 8.88
N LYS A 513 -4.70 -4.63 8.21
CA LYS A 513 -5.99 -5.01 7.61
C LYS A 513 -6.46 -4.00 6.57
N GLN A 514 -7.34 -4.37 5.65
CA GLN A 514 -7.93 -3.46 4.66
C GLN A 514 -9.34 -3.88 4.29
N ASP A 515 -10.31 -2.97 4.30
CA ASP A 515 -11.63 -3.20 3.71
C ASP A 515 -11.56 -2.88 2.20
N THR A 516 -11.17 -3.86 1.39
CA THR A 516 -10.90 -3.70 -0.04
C THR A 516 -12.18 -3.55 -0.84
N ASN A 517 -13.27 -4.22 -0.42
CA ASN A 517 -14.56 -4.13 -1.10
C ASN A 517 -15.43 -2.92 -0.64
N ALA A 518 -14.94 -2.15 0.34
CA ALA A 518 -15.59 -0.98 0.91
C ALA A 518 -17.01 -1.22 1.45
N ASP A 519 -17.28 -2.42 2.00
CA ASP A 519 -18.57 -2.77 2.63
C ASP A 519 -18.70 -2.24 4.06
N GLY A 520 -17.65 -1.60 4.58
CA GLY A 520 -17.54 -1.04 5.91
C GLY A 520 -16.91 -1.99 6.93
N LYS A 521 -16.52 -3.21 6.52
CA LYS A 521 -15.88 -4.21 7.38
C LYS A 521 -14.85 -5.02 6.62
N PHE A 522 -13.67 -5.16 7.21
CA PHE A 522 -12.66 -6.09 6.69
C PHE A 522 -13.04 -7.56 6.98
N ASP A 523 -12.76 -8.45 6.03
CA ASP A 523 -12.99 -9.89 6.08
C ASP A 523 -11.74 -10.61 6.60
N LEU A 524 -11.89 -11.37 7.69
CA LEU A 524 -10.78 -12.11 8.30
C LEU A 524 -10.13 -13.14 7.37
N THR A 525 -10.83 -13.54 6.30
CA THR A 525 -10.39 -14.57 5.37
C THR A 525 -9.69 -14.02 4.13
N SER A 526 -9.75 -12.72 3.86
CA SER A 526 -9.13 -12.12 2.68
C SER A 526 -8.38 -10.83 2.94
N GLU A 527 -8.66 -10.14 4.04
CA GLU A 527 -8.38 -8.72 4.22
C GLU A 527 -7.63 -8.42 5.53
N PHE A 528 -7.08 -9.45 6.18
CA PHE A 528 -6.40 -9.33 7.46
C PHE A 528 -5.08 -10.12 7.50
N ASN A 529 -4.05 -9.50 8.06
CA ASN A 529 -2.72 -10.11 8.22
C ASN A 529 -2.58 -10.82 9.58
N TRP A 530 -2.47 -12.14 9.54
CA TRP A 530 -2.36 -13.05 10.68
C TRP A 530 -0.95 -13.56 10.93
N GLY A 531 -0.65 -13.85 12.19
CA GLY A 531 0.47 -14.74 12.56
C GLY A 531 1.81 -14.33 11.95
N ASN A 532 2.40 -15.26 11.20
CA ASN A 532 3.77 -15.13 10.69
C ASN A 532 3.91 -14.18 9.50
N SER A 533 2.85 -13.87 8.74
CA SER A 533 2.93 -12.86 7.67
C SER A 533 3.41 -11.52 8.25
N THR A 534 2.83 -11.10 9.38
CA THR A 534 3.22 -9.86 10.07
C THR A 534 4.68 -9.81 10.54
N ASN A 535 5.33 -10.97 10.69
CA ASN A 535 6.72 -11.04 11.15
C ASN A 535 7.70 -10.69 10.03
N ALA A 536 7.40 -11.06 8.77
CA ALA A 536 8.23 -10.70 7.61
C ALA A 536 8.37 -9.17 7.52
N ALA A 537 7.25 -8.46 7.46
CA ALA A 537 7.23 -7.00 7.41
C ALA A 537 7.96 -6.34 8.59
N LYS A 538 7.81 -6.84 9.83
CA LYS A 538 8.55 -6.30 10.98
C LYS A 538 10.06 -6.37 10.79
N ARG A 539 10.56 -7.37 10.07
CA ARG A 539 11.99 -7.58 9.80
C ARG A 539 12.46 -6.80 8.57
N ASP A 540 11.63 -6.70 7.54
CA ASP A 540 11.94 -5.95 6.32
C ASP A 540 12.02 -4.43 6.59
N ARG A 541 11.33 -3.93 7.61
CA ARG A 541 11.51 -2.56 8.16
C ARG A 541 12.92 -2.24 8.68
N LYS A 542 13.79 -3.24 8.83
CA LYS A 542 15.15 -3.06 9.34
C LYS A 542 16.12 -3.04 8.16
N ILE A 543 16.82 -1.92 8.02
CA ILE A 543 17.82 -1.69 6.98
C ILE A 543 19.16 -1.31 7.61
N THR A 544 20.25 -1.50 6.88
CA THR A 544 21.58 -0.96 7.20
C THR A 544 21.64 0.55 6.92
N GLU A 545 22.67 1.22 7.43
CA GLU A 545 23.02 2.60 7.07
C GLU A 545 23.23 2.77 5.55
N SER A 546 23.71 1.70 4.89
CA SER A 546 23.87 1.62 3.44
C SER A 546 22.56 1.38 2.66
N GLY A 547 21.42 1.30 3.36
CA GLY A 547 20.09 1.10 2.77
C GLY A 547 19.79 -0.33 2.34
N LYS A 548 20.50 -1.33 2.89
CA LYS A 548 20.28 -2.76 2.60
C LYS A 548 19.37 -3.38 3.64
N GLY A 549 18.29 -4.00 3.21
CA GLY A 549 17.39 -4.82 4.04
C GLY A 549 16.83 -5.97 3.23
N THR A 550 16.22 -6.94 3.90
CA THR A 550 15.48 -8.02 3.25
C THR A 550 14.14 -7.51 2.71
N ASP A 551 13.49 -8.32 1.86
CA ASP A 551 12.09 -8.13 1.45
C ASP A 551 11.40 -9.50 1.44
N LEU A 552 11.29 -10.08 2.64
CA LEU A 552 10.70 -11.41 2.87
C LEU A 552 9.19 -11.39 2.67
N THR A 553 8.53 -10.26 2.94
CA THR A 553 7.13 -9.99 2.61
C THR A 553 6.88 -10.29 1.13
N LYS A 554 7.62 -9.62 0.24
CA LYS A 554 7.49 -9.81 -1.20
C LYS A 554 7.99 -11.16 -1.67
N GLU A 555 9.13 -11.63 -1.17
CA GLU A 555 9.71 -12.91 -1.61
C GLU A 555 8.77 -14.09 -1.33
N ALA A 556 8.11 -14.11 -0.17
CA ALA A 556 7.14 -15.15 0.17
C ALA A 556 5.87 -15.06 -0.70
N PHE A 557 5.28 -13.86 -0.78
CA PHE A 557 4.01 -13.69 -1.47
C PHE A 557 4.10 -13.88 -2.98
N GLU A 558 5.14 -13.36 -3.63
CA GLU A 558 5.33 -13.60 -5.06
C GLU A 558 5.43 -15.09 -5.39
N ALA A 559 6.05 -15.89 -4.52
CA ALA A 559 6.16 -17.32 -4.70
C ALA A 559 4.79 -18.01 -4.56
N PHE A 560 4.01 -17.65 -3.53
CA PHE A 560 2.63 -18.13 -3.38
C PHE A 560 1.75 -17.77 -4.56
N PHE A 561 1.78 -16.52 -5.00
CA PHE A 561 1.00 -16.04 -6.14
C PHE A 561 1.41 -16.75 -7.43
N LYS A 562 2.71 -16.82 -7.75
CA LYS A 562 3.19 -17.45 -9.00
C LYS A 562 2.83 -18.93 -9.06
N GLY A 563 2.94 -19.66 -7.95
CA GLY A 563 2.53 -21.07 -7.90
C GLY A 563 1.01 -21.23 -8.06
N ARG A 564 0.21 -20.40 -7.38
CA ARG A 564 -1.25 -20.45 -7.54
C ARG A 564 -1.71 -20.04 -8.93
N LYS A 565 -1.04 -19.06 -9.54
CA LYS A 565 -1.25 -18.62 -10.92
C LYS A 565 -0.94 -19.72 -11.91
N LEU A 566 0.19 -20.41 -11.78
CA LEU A 566 0.54 -21.56 -12.60
C LEU A 566 -0.58 -22.60 -12.57
N LEU A 567 -1.05 -22.97 -11.36
CA LEU A 567 -2.16 -23.90 -11.20
C LEU A 567 -3.45 -23.39 -11.85
N ASN A 568 -3.82 -22.13 -11.64
CA ASN A 568 -5.03 -21.57 -12.22
C ASN A 568 -4.98 -21.54 -13.77
N ASP A 569 -3.83 -21.22 -14.34
CA ASP A 569 -3.63 -21.13 -15.79
C ASP A 569 -3.69 -22.52 -16.46
N THR A 570 -3.46 -23.60 -15.71
CA THR A 570 -3.44 -24.99 -16.20
C THR A 570 -4.58 -25.86 -15.66
N ALA A 571 -5.50 -25.27 -14.91
CA ALA A 571 -6.56 -25.99 -14.20
C ALA A 571 -7.40 -26.88 -15.11
N GLY A 572 -7.72 -28.09 -14.62
CA GLY A 572 -8.48 -29.09 -15.37
C GLY A 572 -7.62 -29.94 -16.31
N THR A 573 -6.30 -29.79 -16.27
CA THR A 573 -5.35 -30.65 -16.98
C THR A 573 -4.31 -31.21 -16.02
N ALA A 574 -3.77 -32.40 -16.29
CA ALA A 574 -2.67 -32.91 -15.48
C ALA A 574 -1.40 -32.05 -15.70
N LEU A 575 -0.70 -31.69 -14.62
CA LEU A 575 0.56 -30.95 -14.71
C LEU A 575 1.61 -31.75 -15.50
N THR A 576 2.35 -31.08 -16.38
CA THR A 576 3.56 -31.67 -16.97
C THR A 576 4.66 -31.81 -15.92
N THR A 577 5.69 -32.59 -16.23
CA THR A 577 6.87 -32.73 -15.34
C THR A 577 7.54 -31.38 -15.09
N GLU A 578 7.63 -30.53 -16.11
CA GLU A 578 8.21 -29.19 -16.01
C GLU A 578 7.36 -28.27 -15.14
N GLN A 579 6.03 -28.29 -15.31
CA GLN A 579 5.11 -27.49 -14.48
C GLN A 579 5.12 -27.95 -13.02
N ALA A 580 5.16 -29.26 -12.77
CA ALA A 580 5.28 -29.80 -11.41
C ALA A 580 6.61 -29.39 -10.75
N ALA A 581 7.71 -29.41 -11.50
CA ALA A 581 9.01 -28.94 -11.00
C ALA A 581 9.02 -27.42 -10.73
N GLU A 582 8.37 -26.63 -11.58
CA GLU A 582 8.21 -25.19 -11.40
C GLU A 582 7.36 -24.88 -10.16
N LEU A 583 6.24 -25.56 -9.98
CA LEU A 583 5.38 -25.46 -8.79
C LEU A 583 6.14 -25.77 -7.50
N LEU A 584 6.93 -26.84 -7.49
CA LEU A 584 7.80 -27.19 -6.36
C LEU A 584 8.86 -26.10 -6.10
N GLY A 585 9.39 -25.48 -7.16
CA GLY A 585 10.29 -24.34 -7.05
C GLY A 585 9.64 -23.17 -6.30
N TYR A 586 8.42 -22.79 -6.69
CA TYR A 586 7.64 -21.76 -6.00
C TYR A 586 7.32 -22.14 -4.55
N ALA A 587 6.91 -23.39 -4.29
CA ALA A 587 6.64 -23.86 -2.94
C ALA A 587 7.88 -23.74 -2.04
N ASN A 588 9.03 -24.15 -2.54
CA ASN A 588 10.29 -24.08 -1.79
C ASN A 588 10.75 -22.64 -1.55
N GLN A 589 10.52 -21.73 -2.50
CA GLN A 589 10.77 -20.31 -2.30
C GLN A 589 9.86 -19.72 -1.21
N ALA A 590 8.56 -20.01 -1.26
CA ALA A 590 7.59 -19.56 -0.24
C ALA A 590 7.95 -20.09 1.16
N ARG A 591 8.23 -21.40 1.27
CA ARG A 591 8.66 -22.05 2.52
C ARG A 591 9.93 -21.44 3.09
N MET A 592 10.92 -21.15 2.24
CA MET A 592 12.20 -20.60 2.68
C MET A 592 12.06 -19.15 3.14
N ALA A 593 11.37 -18.29 2.37
CA ALA A 593 11.12 -16.90 2.77
C ALA A 593 10.32 -16.83 4.08
N TRP A 594 9.32 -17.71 4.24
CA TRP A 594 8.57 -17.85 5.48
C TRP A 594 9.47 -18.29 6.66
N GLU A 595 10.34 -19.28 6.48
CA GLU A 595 11.27 -19.67 7.54
C GLU A 595 12.25 -18.54 7.88
N GLN A 596 12.79 -17.85 6.88
CA GLN A 596 13.73 -16.74 7.07
C GLN A 596 13.09 -15.59 7.85
N SER A 597 11.78 -15.34 7.70
CA SER A 597 11.08 -14.33 8.51
C SER A 597 10.99 -14.73 9.98
N ILE A 598 10.79 -16.02 10.26
CA ILE A 598 10.84 -16.57 11.63
C ILE A 598 12.27 -16.48 12.17
N VAL A 599 13.29 -16.84 11.38
CA VAL A 599 14.70 -16.79 11.79
C VAL A 599 15.15 -15.37 12.11
N ALA A 600 14.86 -14.39 11.26
CA ALA A 600 15.16 -12.99 11.51
C ALA A 600 14.42 -12.48 12.76
N THR A 601 13.20 -12.97 13.01
CA THR A 601 12.44 -12.69 14.25
C THR A 601 13.10 -13.30 15.49
N VAL A 602 13.66 -14.51 15.41
CA VAL A 602 14.43 -15.10 16.52
C VAL A 602 15.72 -14.31 16.78
N ILE A 603 16.43 -13.89 15.72
CA ILE A 603 17.63 -13.06 15.86
C ILE A 603 17.29 -11.73 16.57
N HIS A 604 16.21 -11.07 16.16
CA HIS A 604 15.69 -9.89 16.83
C HIS A 604 15.49 -10.13 18.34
N TYR A 605 14.80 -11.22 18.71
CA TYR A 605 14.55 -11.50 20.12
C TYR A 605 15.78 -12.00 20.88
N ILE A 606 16.81 -12.55 20.22
CA ILE A 606 18.12 -12.76 20.84
C ILE A 606 18.75 -11.40 21.23
N ASN A 607 18.71 -10.43 20.31
CA ASN A 607 19.25 -9.10 20.56
C ASN A 607 18.48 -8.39 21.68
N ASP A 608 17.15 -8.42 21.67
CA ASP A 608 16.32 -7.83 22.73
C ASP A 608 16.50 -8.53 24.09
N THR A 609 16.56 -9.87 24.11
CA THR A 609 16.86 -10.63 25.34
C THR A 609 18.22 -10.23 25.91
N ASN A 610 19.25 -10.08 25.06
CA ASN A 610 20.55 -9.61 25.50
C ASN A 610 20.49 -8.19 26.09
N ASN A 611 19.73 -7.29 25.46
CA ASN A 611 19.53 -5.91 25.95
C ASN A 611 18.80 -5.89 27.30
N ASP A 612 17.79 -6.73 27.50
CA ASP A 612 17.10 -6.83 28.78
C ASP A 612 18.01 -7.39 29.87
N LEU A 613 18.80 -8.42 29.56
CA LEU A 613 19.77 -9.01 30.49
C LEU A 613 20.83 -7.99 30.96
N ASP A 614 21.17 -7.00 30.14
CA ASP A 614 22.06 -5.89 30.55
C ASP A 614 21.46 -5.05 31.69
N VAL A 615 20.14 -4.93 31.75
CA VAL A 615 19.43 -4.28 32.84
C VAL A 615 19.28 -5.23 34.02
N ILE A 616 18.88 -6.48 33.78
CA ILE A 616 18.65 -7.47 34.84
C ILE A 616 19.92 -7.78 35.63
N LYS A 617 21.09 -7.86 34.97
CA LYS A 617 22.38 -8.14 35.64
C LYS A 617 22.82 -7.09 36.65
N THR A 618 22.25 -5.88 36.59
CA THR A 618 22.52 -4.82 37.60
C THR A 618 21.90 -5.15 38.96
N GLY A 619 20.89 -6.02 38.99
CA GLY A 619 20.07 -6.30 40.17
C GLY A 619 19.04 -5.22 40.49
N ASP A 620 19.15 -4.03 39.88
CA ASP A 620 18.24 -2.89 40.07
C ASP A 620 17.37 -2.65 38.83
N TYR A 621 16.37 -3.51 38.66
CA TYR A 621 15.45 -3.47 37.52
C TYR A 621 13.99 -3.30 37.97
N THR A 622 13.16 -2.73 37.11
CA THR A 622 11.71 -2.63 37.36
C THR A 622 11.02 -3.95 37.05
N GLN A 623 9.80 -4.12 37.56
CA GLN A 623 8.96 -5.26 37.20
C GLN A 623 8.67 -5.32 35.70
N ASP A 624 8.43 -4.17 35.07
CA ASP A 624 8.22 -4.10 33.62
C ASP A 624 9.44 -4.63 32.86
N LYS A 625 10.66 -4.35 33.32
CA LYS A 625 11.87 -4.88 32.71
C LYS A 625 12.03 -6.39 32.87
N PHE A 626 11.57 -6.97 33.97
CA PHE A 626 11.52 -8.42 34.13
C PHE A 626 10.48 -9.06 33.20
N ASN A 627 9.34 -8.40 33.04
CA ASN A 627 8.29 -8.82 32.12
C ASN A 627 8.74 -8.72 30.65
N ASP A 628 9.49 -7.67 30.28
CA ASP A 628 10.10 -7.51 28.96
C ASP A 628 11.05 -8.67 28.66
N LEU A 629 11.97 -8.96 29.59
CA LEU A 629 12.87 -10.12 29.47
C LEU A 629 12.07 -11.42 29.24
N GLY A 630 11.08 -11.69 30.10
CA GLY A 630 10.32 -12.94 30.02
C GLY A 630 9.58 -13.08 28.70
N LYS A 631 9.04 -11.98 28.19
CA LYS A 631 8.40 -11.91 26.87
C LYS A 631 9.42 -12.17 25.75
N HIS A 632 10.51 -11.41 25.68
CA HIS A 632 11.48 -11.52 24.58
C HIS A 632 12.16 -12.90 24.58
N TRP A 633 12.50 -13.44 25.75
CA TRP A 633 13.06 -14.78 25.85
C TRP A 633 12.07 -15.86 25.36
N ALA A 634 10.80 -15.74 25.75
CA ALA A 634 9.76 -16.69 25.34
C ALA A 634 9.47 -16.63 23.84
N GLU A 635 9.44 -15.43 23.25
CA GLU A 635 9.28 -15.25 21.80
C GLU A 635 10.49 -15.81 21.04
N MET A 636 11.72 -15.54 21.51
CA MET A 636 12.94 -16.14 20.98
C MET A 636 12.86 -17.66 20.97
N LYS A 637 12.60 -18.28 22.12
CA LYS A 637 12.60 -19.75 22.25
C LYS A 637 11.45 -20.39 21.47
N GLY A 638 10.25 -19.82 21.57
CA GLY A 638 9.05 -20.36 20.92
C GLY A 638 9.18 -20.36 19.40
N PHE A 639 9.65 -19.27 18.80
CA PHE A 639 9.89 -19.23 17.36
C PHE A 639 11.09 -20.09 16.92
N ALA A 640 12.17 -20.16 17.71
CA ALA A 640 13.35 -20.95 17.36
C ALA A 640 13.05 -22.45 17.21
N LEU A 641 12.05 -22.95 17.95
CA LEU A 641 11.63 -24.34 17.82
C LEU A 641 10.96 -24.65 16.48
N ASN A 642 10.59 -23.64 15.69
CA ASN A 642 9.75 -23.84 14.51
C ASN A 642 10.51 -24.35 13.27
N MET A 643 11.82 -24.10 13.18
CA MET A 643 12.63 -24.41 11.99
C MET A 643 12.73 -25.92 11.72
N GLN A 644 12.43 -26.75 12.73
CA GLN A 644 12.34 -28.19 12.54
C GLN A 644 11.08 -28.64 11.80
N PHE A 645 10.11 -27.76 11.50
CA PHE A 645 8.84 -28.14 10.86
C PHE A 645 8.80 -27.88 9.35
N ASN A 646 9.91 -27.50 8.73
CA ASN A 646 9.97 -27.23 7.30
C ASN A 646 10.90 -28.24 6.58
N PRO A 647 10.40 -29.02 5.61
CA PRO A 647 11.20 -30.00 4.87
C PRO A 647 12.46 -29.43 4.22
N VAL A 648 12.40 -28.16 3.79
CA VAL A 648 13.54 -27.50 3.11
C VAL A 648 14.40 -26.66 4.04
N SER A 649 14.16 -26.71 5.35
CA SER A 649 15.01 -26.02 6.33
C SER A 649 16.47 -26.44 6.21
N PRO A 650 17.44 -25.51 6.28
CA PRO A 650 18.86 -25.85 6.40
C PRO A 650 19.12 -26.80 7.58
N PHE A 651 18.34 -26.70 8.66
CA PHE A 651 18.49 -27.54 9.85
C PHE A 651 18.05 -29.00 9.63
N ASN A 652 17.28 -29.29 8.58
CA ASN A 652 16.86 -30.64 8.22
C ASN A 652 17.77 -31.30 7.17
N LYS A 653 18.71 -30.56 6.58
CA LYS A 653 19.54 -30.97 5.45
C LYS A 653 20.39 -32.22 5.70
N ASP A 654 21.10 -32.26 6.84
CA ASP A 654 22.01 -33.35 7.20
C ASP A 654 22.25 -33.41 8.72
N ASP A 655 22.93 -34.46 9.19
CA ASP A 655 23.20 -34.68 10.61
C ASP A 655 24.04 -33.56 11.26
N THR A 656 24.87 -32.87 10.47
CA THR A 656 25.68 -31.75 10.98
C THR A 656 24.77 -30.57 11.30
N MET A 657 23.85 -30.24 10.39
CA MET A 657 22.90 -29.16 10.60
C MET A 657 21.87 -29.49 11.68
N LYS A 658 21.42 -30.74 11.78
CA LYS A 658 20.58 -31.20 12.89
C LYS A 658 21.28 -31.05 14.25
N ALA A 659 22.57 -31.36 14.31
CA ALA A 659 23.36 -31.14 15.52
C ALA A 659 23.50 -29.64 15.85
N LYS A 660 23.62 -28.77 14.84
CA LYS A 660 23.62 -27.31 15.03
C LYS A 660 22.29 -26.77 15.54
N PHE A 661 21.17 -27.34 15.13
CA PHE A 661 19.85 -27.01 15.69
C PHE A 661 19.75 -27.35 17.18
N VAL A 662 20.26 -28.51 17.59
CA VAL A 662 20.34 -28.88 19.01
C VAL A 662 21.30 -27.97 19.78
N GLU A 663 22.47 -27.65 19.20
CA GLU A 663 23.44 -26.73 19.80
C GLU A 663 22.86 -25.33 20.04
N LEU A 664 22.16 -24.79 19.04
CA LEU A 664 21.41 -23.52 19.12
C LEU A 664 20.50 -23.51 20.36
N HIS A 665 19.69 -24.55 20.54
CA HIS A 665 18.75 -24.62 21.65
C HIS A 665 19.41 -24.87 23.00
N ASN A 666 20.55 -25.56 23.03
CA ASN A 666 21.33 -25.71 24.25
C ASN A 666 21.87 -24.36 24.75
N TYR A 667 22.32 -23.49 23.84
CA TYR A 667 22.71 -22.12 24.20
C TYR A 667 21.54 -21.26 24.67
N MET A 668 20.33 -21.47 24.15
CA MET A 668 19.13 -20.76 24.62
C MET A 668 18.62 -21.28 25.96
N GLY A 669 18.75 -22.58 26.23
CA GLY A 669 18.14 -23.23 27.40
C GLY A 669 16.60 -23.30 27.32
N ASN A 670 15.98 -23.66 28.46
CA ASN A 670 14.51 -23.69 28.64
C ASN A 670 14.01 -22.59 29.59
N ALA A 671 14.90 -21.71 30.08
CA ALA A 671 14.61 -20.47 30.78
C ALA A 671 15.85 -19.55 30.68
N PRO A 672 15.72 -18.22 30.86
CA PRO A 672 16.89 -17.35 30.95
C PRO A 672 17.71 -17.65 32.21
N VAL A 673 19.02 -17.45 32.13
CA VAL A 673 19.93 -17.64 33.27
C VAL A 673 20.00 -16.37 34.10
N LEU A 674 19.44 -16.41 35.32
CA LEU A 674 19.24 -15.22 36.18
C LEU A 674 19.91 -15.31 37.56
N THR A 675 20.90 -16.18 37.75
CA THR A 675 21.46 -16.48 39.07
C THR A 675 22.32 -15.35 39.64
N ASP A 676 23.25 -14.82 38.84
CA ASP A 676 24.12 -13.70 39.20
C ASP A 676 24.65 -13.00 37.93
N ALA A 677 25.29 -11.84 38.10
CA ALA A 677 25.78 -11.03 36.97
C ALA A 677 26.84 -11.75 36.11
N ALA A 678 27.66 -12.63 36.69
CA ALA A 678 28.67 -13.37 35.94
C ALA A 678 28.03 -14.48 35.10
N ALA A 679 27.05 -15.20 35.67
CA ALA A 679 26.26 -16.19 34.95
C ALA A 679 25.44 -15.56 33.82
N ILE A 680 24.82 -14.40 34.05
CA ILE A 680 24.10 -13.65 33.01
C ILE A 680 25.05 -13.27 31.88
N THR A 681 26.25 -12.75 32.20
CA THR A 681 27.25 -12.38 31.18
C THR A 681 27.70 -13.59 30.35
N ALA A 682 27.87 -14.75 30.99
CA ALA A 682 28.20 -16.00 30.28
C ALA A 682 27.06 -16.43 29.35
N TYR A 683 25.81 -16.34 29.82
CA TYR A 683 24.62 -16.67 29.04
C TYR A 683 24.41 -15.74 27.85
N GLN A 684 24.65 -14.43 27.99
CA GLN A 684 24.61 -13.50 26.86
C GLN A 684 25.60 -13.91 25.76
N ALA A 685 26.80 -14.40 26.12
CA ALA A 685 27.77 -14.91 25.15
C ALA A 685 27.30 -16.21 24.46
N GLU A 686 26.51 -17.04 25.13
CA GLU A 686 25.87 -18.21 24.53
C GLU A 686 24.77 -17.80 23.55
N LEU A 687 23.95 -16.82 23.91
CA LEU A 687 22.93 -16.26 23.01
C LEU A 687 23.55 -15.67 21.73
N VAL A 688 24.73 -15.04 21.82
CA VAL A 688 25.45 -14.59 20.62
C VAL A 688 25.86 -15.77 19.71
N LYS A 689 26.29 -16.90 20.28
CA LYS A 689 26.60 -18.10 19.48
C LYS A 689 25.34 -18.69 18.83
N ALA A 690 24.22 -18.71 19.55
CA ALA A 690 22.92 -19.07 19.00
C ALA A 690 22.56 -18.19 17.79
N ARG A 691 22.71 -16.86 17.91
CA ARG A 691 22.49 -15.91 16.82
C ARG A 691 23.39 -16.18 15.62
N ASP A 692 24.66 -16.47 15.86
CA ASP A 692 25.62 -16.75 14.80
C ASP A 692 25.28 -18.05 14.03
N ILE A 693 24.79 -19.09 14.72
CA ILE A 693 24.28 -20.31 14.06
C ILE A 693 23.12 -19.96 13.11
N LEU A 694 22.18 -19.13 13.57
CA LEU A 694 21.05 -18.69 12.74
C LEU A 694 21.49 -17.82 11.56
N ARG A 695 22.42 -16.89 11.77
CA ARG A 695 22.97 -16.07 10.68
C ARG A 695 23.61 -16.95 9.60
N ASP A 696 24.44 -17.91 10.01
CA ASP A 696 25.31 -18.67 9.12
C ASP A 696 24.59 -19.85 8.43
N ALA A 697 23.44 -20.29 8.94
CA ALA A 697 22.66 -21.38 8.35
C ALA A 697 21.93 -21.00 7.05
N TYR A 698 21.74 -19.70 6.78
CA TYR A 698 20.91 -19.20 5.67
C TYR A 698 21.69 -18.30 4.71
N THR A 699 21.22 -18.26 3.47
CA THR A 699 21.65 -17.24 2.50
C THR A 699 20.64 -16.10 2.54
N TRP A 700 21.10 -14.93 2.97
CA TRP A 700 20.26 -13.72 3.07
C TRP A 700 20.38 -12.89 1.80
N LYS A 701 19.25 -12.39 1.29
CA LYS A 701 19.21 -11.51 0.13
C LYS A 701 18.69 -10.14 0.51
N GLY A 702 19.24 -9.10 -0.11
CA GLY A 702 18.67 -7.77 -0.05
C GLY A 702 17.40 -7.67 -0.90
N ALA A 703 16.62 -6.61 -0.71
CA ALA A 703 15.43 -6.30 -1.51
C ALA A 703 15.71 -6.20 -3.02
N ASP A 704 16.95 -5.91 -3.42
CA ASP A 704 17.42 -5.91 -4.81
C ASP A 704 17.82 -7.31 -5.33
N GLY A 705 17.64 -8.36 -4.53
CA GLY A 705 18.01 -9.75 -4.83
C GLY A 705 19.50 -10.08 -4.63
N THR A 706 20.33 -9.12 -4.22
CA THR A 706 21.76 -9.36 -3.99
C THR A 706 22.02 -10.15 -2.70
N VAL A 707 22.98 -11.07 -2.71
CA VAL A 707 23.32 -11.83 -1.49
C VAL A 707 24.05 -10.92 -0.50
N LEU A 708 23.51 -10.80 0.71
CA LEU A 708 24.10 -10.06 1.81
C LEU A 708 25.21 -10.88 2.46
N SER A 709 26.36 -10.25 2.73
CA SER A 709 27.50 -10.90 3.39
C SER A 709 28.40 -9.88 4.10
N GLY A 710 29.33 -10.35 4.92
CA GLY A 710 30.34 -9.49 5.55
C GLY A 710 29.74 -8.42 6.44
N ALA A 711 30.12 -7.16 6.22
CA ALA A 711 29.71 -6.03 7.05
C ALA A 711 28.20 -5.76 6.96
N ASP A 712 27.63 -5.74 5.75
CA ASP A 712 26.19 -5.45 5.57
C ASP A 712 25.30 -6.50 6.27
N LEU A 713 25.64 -7.79 6.15
CA LEU A 713 24.89 -8.84 6.84
C LEU A 713 25.03 -8.75 8.36
N ASN A 714 26.22 -8.48 8.88
CA ASN A 714 26.45 -8.35 10.32
C ASN A 714 25.72 -7.14 10.90
N GLU A 715 25.67 -6.04 10.17
CA GLU A 715 24.93 -4.84 10.55
C GLU A 715 23.43 -5.10 10.52
N LEU A 716 22.91 -5.73 9.45
CA LEU A 716 21.48 -6.08 9.37
C LEU A 716 21.05 -7.00 10.53
N VAL A 717 21.87 -8.01 10.85
CA VAL A 717 21.66 -8.93 11.99
C VAL A 717 21.69 -8.19 13.34
N ALA A 718 22.42 -7.09 13.45
CA ALA A 718 22.43 -6.25 14.65
C ALA A 718 21.23 -5.28 14.71
N ASN A 719 20.72 -4.85 13.56
CA ASN A 719 19.57 -3.95 13.43
C ASN A 719 18.22 -4.67 13.56
N TRP A 720 18.20 -5.99 13.27
CA TRP A 720 17.06 -6.84 13.63
C TRP A 720 16.86 -6.83 15.12
#